data_AF-A0A4D7DST5-F1
#
_entry.id   AF-A0A4D7DST5-F1
#
_cell.length_a   1.000
_cell.length_b   1.000
_cell.length_c   1.000
_cell.angle_alpha   90.00
_cell.angle_beta   90.00
_cell.angle_gamma   90.00
#
_symmetry.space_group_name_H-M   'P 1'
#
loop_
_entity.id
_entity.type
_entity.pdbx_description
1 polymer ?
#
loop_
_entity_poly.entity_id
_entity_poly.type
_entity_poly.pdbx_seq_one_letter_code
_entity_poly.pdbx_strand_id
1 'polypeptide(L)'
;MSKTGFRLENAWHPIEGDPSGGFIFSLVNLTDKPLRDFKLAYTALTRVMDNPACENATFLRRNANFHQYAPPAGFALEPGATWRFTVRGLWRPAKHRTDGAKSAYLTFADGSHHTIDVADLMSQGRTSEAQKPLLPEGRVTEPFALLPWPKQADLQAGETVPVVLYPADGSTLADIEAVDNVLQLHRRLFSNAHQPFSLVAVEQGQSVRFEHKSALAAEAYELQFSSQEITLAYGGAAGRQYALTALAQLHDGARRNAAMFRFPASGTIKDEPRYGWRGCHLDVSRQFYPTGDVLRLIDILAWYKMNVFHWHLTDDEAWRMEIRAYPQLTTVGVKRGPDEPMLPQLGNAAEPVEGFYTQADIAEIVAHAADLNIEVVPEIDIPGHSTAILAALPELTDGQEAPDSYRSVQGYPNNALNPAIEETYTFLGRVFDEMVELFPSKLIHIGGDEVADNTWMASPLARKLMDEKGLDGTFGLQSHFMKRIQTMLAERGRSLAGWDEVSHGGGVDPDGTLLMAWRAPEVGVELAQQGYDVVMTPGQAYYLDMVQDEAWQEPGASWAGTVPPHHTYTYEAVGEFPEELKPRLRGVQACIWSEHFLNRDYFNRLVFPRLPAVAEAAWTPREKKDWLRFSALAPLSPKL
;
A
#
# COMPACT_ATOMS: atom_id res chain seq x y z
N MET A 1 -16.54 23.46 -5.72
CA MET A 1 -16.90 22.51 -6.80
C MET A 1 -17.97 23.15 -7.66
N SER A 2 -17.75 23.26 -8.97
CA SER A 2 -18.80 23.68 -9.92
C SER A 2 -19.86 22.58 -9.99
N LYS A 3 -21.13 22.96 -10.07
CA LYS A 3 -22.23 22.01 -10.30
C LYS A 3 -21.97 21.28 -11.63
N THR A 4 -21.84 19.96 -11.60
CA THR A 4 -21.72 19.16 -12.84
C THR A 4 -23.03 19.20 -13.62
N GLY A 5 -22.93 19.24 -14.94
CA GLY A 5 -24.09 19.25 -15.83
C GLY A 5 -24.75 17.88 -16.00
N PHE A 6 -24.08 16.81 -15.56
CA PHE A 6 -24.48 15.43 -15.81
C PHE A 6 -24.12 14.55 -14.63
N ARG A 7 -24.92 13.50 -14.42
CA ARG A 7 -24.70 12.53 -13.34
C ARG A 7 -24.92 11.11 -13.86
N LEU A 8 -23.99 10.22 -13.53
CA LEU A 8 -24.08 8.79 -13.83
C LEU A 8 -24.51 8.04 -12.57
N GLU A 9 -25.75 7.57 -12.59
CA GLU A 9 -26.22 6.56 -11.64
C GLU A 9 -25.84 5.17 -12.17
N ASN A 10 -25.48 4.25 -11.26
CA ASN A 10 -25.13 2.88 -11.62
C ASN A 10 -25.69 1.89 -10.60
N ALA A 11 -26.16 0.74 -11.09
CA ALA A 11 -26.71 -0.31 -10.26
C ALA A 11 -26.32 -1.70 -10.76
N TRP A 12 -26.09 -2.63 -9.85
CA TRP A 12 -25.95 -4.05 -10.12
C TRP A 12 -27.31 -4.73 -10.01
N HIS A 13 -27.56 -5.73 -10.86
CA HIS A 13 -28.74 -6.57 -10.78
C HIS A 13 -28.40 -8.06 -11.03
N PRO A 14 -29.13 -8.99 -10.39
CA PRO A 14 -28.96 -10.40 -10.67
C PRO A 14 -29.48 -10.75 -12.07
N ILE A 15 -28.87 -11.76 -12.69
CA ILE A 15 -29.29 -12.37 -13.95
C ILE A 15 -29.41 -13.87 -13.71
N GLU A 16 -30.55 -14.46 -14.09
CA GLU A 16 -30.75 -15.89 -13.95
C GLU A 16 -29.72 -16.67 -14.78
N GLY A 17 -29.02 -17.61 -14.14
CA GLY A 17 -27.98 -18.42 -14.77
C GLY A 17 -26.61 -17.74 -14.92
N ASP A 18 -26.47 -16.47 -14.51
CA ASP A 18 -25.19 -15.75 -14.52
C ASP A 18 -24.88 -15.18 -13.11
N PRO A 19 -23.97 -15.81 -12.36
CA PRO A 19 -23.66 -15.39 -10.99
C PRO A 19 -22.95 -14.03 -10.94
N SER A 20 -22.39 -13.54 -12.05
CA SER A 20 -21.75 -12.23 -12.11
C SER A 20 -22.77 -11.09 -12.14
N GLY A 21 -23.99 -11.37 -12.63
CA GLY A 21 -25.05 -10.40 -12.80
C GLY A 21 -24.77 -9.40 -13.93
N GLY A 22 -25.41 -8.22 -13.86
CA GLY A 22 -25.23 -7.17 -14.85
C GLY A 22 -25.23 -5.78 -14.24
N PHE A 23 -24.73 -4.82 -15.01
CA PHE A 23 -24.81 -3.40 -14.65
C PHE A 23 -25.92 -2.70 -15.41
N ILE A 24 -26.53 -1.73 -14.73
CA ILE A 24 -27.44 -0.76 -15.27
C ILE A 24 -26.82 0.60 -15.04
N PHE A 25 -26.67 1.35 -16.13
CA PHE A 25 -26.22 2.73 -16.08
C PHE A 25 -27.38 3.66 -16.41
N SER A 26 -27.42 4.82 -15.77
CA SER A 26 -28.44 5.84 -15.98
C SER A 26 -27.77 7.21 -15.96
N LEU A 27 -27.48 7.74 -17.16
CA LEU A 27 -26.93 9.07 -17.34
C LEU A 27 -28.06 10.09 -17.33
N VAL A 28 -28.05 11.00 -16.37
CA VAL A 28 -29.04 12.07 -16.20
C VAL A 28 -28.48 13.39 -16.73
N ASN A 29 -29.22 14.06 -17.60
CA ASN A 29 -28.89 15.40 -18.06
C ASN A 29 -29.48 16.45 -17.12
N LEU A 30 -28.61 17.14 -16.38
CA LEU A 30 -28.99 18.20 -15.44
C LEU A 30 -28.79 19.61 -16.02
N THR A 31 -28.43 19.70 -17.30
CA THR A 31 -28.31 20.97 -18.03
C THR A 31 -29.67 21.43 -18.60
N ASP A 32 -29.69 22.64 -19.15
CA ASP A 32 -30.83 23.23 -19.86
C ASP A 32 -30.80 22.97 -21.38
N LYS A 33 -29.84 22.17 -21.88
CA LYS A 33 -29.66 21.88 -23.31
C LYS A 33 -29.70 20.37 -23.60
N PRO A 34 -30.19 19.97 -24.78
CA PRO A 34 -30.11 18.57 -25.20
C PRO A 34 -28.66 18.16 -25.43
N LEU A 35 -28.32 16.96 -24.97
CA LEU A 35 -27.03 16.31 -25.20
C LEU A 35 -27.15 15.37 -26.42
N ARG A 36 -26.28 15.55 -27.42
CA ARG A 36 -26.24 14.79 -28.69
C ARG A 36 -24.80 14.43 -29.03
N ASP A 37 -24.63 13.42 -29.89
CA ASP A 37 -23.34 13.03 -30.47
C ASP A 37 -22.21 12.87 -29.44
N PHE A 38 -22.51 12.12 -28.38
CA PHE A 38 -21.61 11.92 -27.24
C PHE A 38 -21.26 10.45 -27.05
N LYS A 39 -20.13 10.21 -26.39
CA LYS A 39 -19.71 8.90 -25.88
C LYS A 39 -19.56 9.01 -24.37
N LEU A 40 -19.98 7.97 -23.65
CA LEU A 40 -19.75 7.84 -22.21
C LEU A 40 -18.53 6.96 -21.98
N ALA A 41 -17.56 7.47 -21.23
CA ALA A 41 -16.46 6.68 -20.69
C ALA A 41 -16.61 6.58 -19.17
N TYR A 42 -16.27 5.42 -18.61
CA TYR A 42 -16.15 5.25 -17.16
C TYR A 42 -14.96 4.34 -16.82
N THR A 43 -14.53 4.39 -15.55
CA THR A 43 -13.58 3.42 -15.01
C THR A 43 -14.23 2.56 -13.93
N ALA A 44 -14.01 1.24 -13.96
CA ALA A 44 -14.52 0.29 -12.98
C ALA A 44 -13.60 -0.93 -12.86
N LEU A 45 -13.38 -1.40 -11.62
CA LEU A 45 -12.61 -2.63 -11.37
C LEU A 45 -13.38 -3.89 -11.74
N THR A 46 -14.71 -3.86 -11.62
CA THR A 46 -15.54 -4.94 -12.17
C THR A 46 -15.70 -4.71 -13.66
N ARG A 47 -14.81 -5.36 -14.43
CA ARG A 47 -14.75 -5.22 -15.87
C ARG A 47 -15.85 -6.04 -16.53
N VAL A 48 -16.34 -5.53 -17.65
CA VAL A 48 -17.14 -6.31 -18.61
C VAL A 48 -16.20 -7.17 -19.46
N MET A 49 -16.67 -8.35 -19.90
CA MET A 49 -15.97 -9.21 -20.86
C MET A 49 -15.91 -8.56 -22.25
N ASP A 50 -15.15 -9.16 -23.17
CA ASP A 50 -15.09 -8.69 -24.55
C ASP A 50 -16.43 -8.89 -25.26
N ASN A 51 -16.83 -7.89 -26.06
CA ASN A 51 -18.11 -7.84 -26.76
C ASN A 51 -19.31 -8.11 -25.83
N PRO A 52 -19.46 -7.34 -24.74
CA PRO A 52 -20.52 -7.57 -23.78
C PRO A 52 -21.88 -7.35 -24.43
N ALA A 53 -22.87 -8.15 -24.05
CA ALA A 53 -24.24 -7.92 -24.46
C ALA A 53 -24.74 -6.62 -23.80
N CYS A 54 -25.13 -5.64 -24.63
CA CYS A 54 -25.61 -4.34 -24.18
C CYS A 54 -27.01 -4.09 -24.72
N GLU A 55 -27.90 -3.55 -23.89
CA GLU A 55 -29.22 -3.08 -24.34
C GLU A 55 -29.26 -1.55 -24.29
N ASN A 56 -29.73 -0.92 -25.36
CA ASN A 56 -29.82 0.55 -25.51
C ASN A 56 -28.47 1.29 -25.45
N ALA A 57 -27.37 0.61 -25.79
CA ALA A 57 -26.04 1.17 -25.96
C ALA A 57 -25.21 0.33 -26.96
N THR A 58 -24.18 0.93 -27.51
CA THR A 58 -23.14 0.24 -28.28
C THR A 58 -21.84 0.26 -27.49
N PHE A 59 -21.30 -0.91 -27.17
CA PHE A 59 -19.95 -1.04 -26.63
C PHE A 59 -18.93 -0.63 -27.68
N LEU A 60 -17.99 0.25 -27.31
CA LEU A 60 -16.98 0.75 -28.23
C LEU A 60 -15.62 0.13 -27.98
N ARG A 61 -15.14 0.19 -26.72
CA ARG A 61 -13.84 -0.36 -26.34
C ARG A 61 -13.72 -0.54 -24.83
N ARG A 62 -12.76 -1.38 -24.46
CA ARG A 62 -12.25 -1.56 -23.10
C ARG A 62 -10.72 -1.59 -23.14
N ASN A 63 -10.08 -1.05 -22.11
CA ASN A 63 -8.65 -1.21 -21.85
C ASN A 63 -8.45 -1.29 -20.33
N ALA A 64 -8.08 -2.46 -19.82
CA ALA A 64 -8.08 -2.74 -18.37
C ALA A 64 -9.40 -2.29 -17.69
N ASN A 65 -9.34 -1.29 -16.81
CA ASN A 65 -10.48 -0.79 -16.04
C ASN A 65 -11.27 0.33 -16.76
N PHE A 66 -10.82 0.77 -17.94
CA PHE A 66 -11.51 1.77 -18.77
C PHE A 66 -12.56 1.12 -19.68
N HIS A 67 -13.75 1.70 -19.74
CA HIS A 67 -14.84 1.27 -20.64
C HIS A 67 -15.47 2.46 -21.36
N GLN A 68 -15.89 2.25 -22.61
CA GLN A 68 -16.54 3.30 -23.41
C GLN A 68 -17.76 2.78 -24.19
N TYR A 69 -18.82 3.58 -24.18
CA TYR A 69 -20.11 3.28 -24.82
C TYR A 69 -20.64 4.48 -25.60
N ALA A 70 -21.43 4.21 -26.63
CA ALA A 70 -22.24 5.19 -27.34
C ALA A 70 -23.74 4.91 -27.14
N PRO A 71 -24.59 5.94 -27.12
CA PRO A 71 -26.03 5.76 -27.24
C PRO A 71 -26.40 5.30 -28.66
N PRO A 72 -27.66 4.88 -28.90
CA PRO A 72 -28.15 4.58 -30.24
C PRO A 72 -27.95 5.74 -31.21
N ALA A 73 -27.75 5.45 -32.49
CA ALA A 73 -27.53 6.48 -33.50
C ALA A 73 -28.70 7.49 -33.54
N GLY A 74 -28.38 8.79 -33.57
CA GLY A 74 -29.37 9.88 -33.57
C GLY A 74 -30.06 10.13 -32.21
N PHE A 75 -29.65 9.42 -31.15
CA PHE A 75 -30.19 9.63 -29.81
C PHE A 75 -29.85 11.03 -29.29
N ALA A 76 -30.82 11.63 -28.60
CA ALA A 76 -30.66 12.90 -27.91
C ALA A 76 -31.18 12.77 -26.47
N LEU A 77 -30.34 13.18 -25.52
CA LEU A 77 -30.69 13.21 -24.11
C LEU A 77 -31.18 14.62 -23.75
N GLU A 78 -32.49 14.79 -23.73
CA GLU A 78 -33.14 16.06 -23.42
C GLU A 78 -32.89 16.53 -21.97
N PRO A 79 -33.02 17.83 -21.66
CA PRO A 79 -32.92 18.36 -20.31
C PRO A 79 -33.80 17.60 -19.30
N GLY A 80 -33.22 17.16 -18.19
CA GLY A 80 -33.90 16.39 -17.14
C GLY A 80 -34.22 14.93 -17.49
N ALA A 81 -33.93 14.48 -18.71
CA ALA A 81 -34.13 13.10 -19.12
C ALA A 81 -32.96 12.19 -18.71
N THR A 82 -33.20 10.88 -18.80
CA THR A 82 -32.22 9.84 -18.45
C THR A 82 -31.98 8.90 -19.63
N TRP A 83 -30.72 8.71 -20.01
CA TRP A 83 -30.31 7.61 -20.89
C TRP A 83 -29.96 6.41 -20.03
N ARG A 84 -30.79 5.36 -20.11
CA ARG A 84 -30.61 4.12 -19.37
C ARG A 84 -30.17 3.01 -20.31
N PHE A 85 -29.09 2.30 -19.97
CA PHE A 85 -28.62 1.13 -20.70
C PHE A 85 -28.18 0.03 -19.74
N THR A 86 -28.19 -1.22 -20.21
CA THR A 86 -27.73 -2.37 -19.44
C THR A 86 -26.54 -3.02 -20.10
N VAL A 87 -25.67 -3.62 -19.28
CA VAL A 87 -24.48 -4.34 -19.72
C VAL A 87 -24.39 -5.66 -18.96
N ARG A 88 -24.21 -6.76 -19.70
CA ARG A 88 -24.06 -8.11 -19.16
C ARG A 88 -22.66 -8.66 -19.42
N GLY A 89 -22.34 -9.78 -18.78
CA GLY A 89 -21.05 -10.44 -18.93
C GLY A 89 -19.97 -9.74 -18.11
N LEU A 90 -20.19 -9.62 -16.80
CA LEU A 90 -19.18 -9.12 -15.89
C LEU A 90 -18.14 -10.21 -15.64
N TRP A 91 -16.87 -9.84 -15.54
CA TRP A 91 -15.79 -10.81 -15.33
C TRP A 91 -15.84 -11.43 -13.92
N ARG A 92 -16.44 -10.72 -12.96
CA ARG A 92 -16.67 -11.17 -11.59
C ARG A 92 -17.96 -10.55 -11.03
N PRO A 93 -18.60 -11.17 -10.03
CA PRO A 93 -19.71 -10.52 -9.32
C PRO A 93 -19.26 -9.25 -8.60
N ALA A 94 -20.08 -8.21 -8.66
CA ALA A 94 -19.93 -7.06 -7.77
C ALA A 94 -20.44 -7.43 -6.36
N LYS A 95 -19.66 -7.10 -5.33
CA LYS A 95 -19.96 -7.37 -3.93
C LYS A 95 -20.17 -6.09 -3.12
N HIS A 96 -19.58 -4.99 -3.57
CA HIS A 96 -19.49 -3.74 -2.82
C HIS A 96 -19.82 -2.52 -3.67
N ARG A 97 -20.19 -1.41 -3.02
CA ARG A 97 -20.59 -0.15 -3.69
C ARG A 97 -19.49 0.46 -4.57
N THR A 98 -18.23 0.09 -4.32
CA THR A 98 -17.06 0.58 -5.08
C THR A 98 -16.67 -0.31 -6.26
N ASP A 99 -17.40 -1.39 -6.52
CA ASP A 99 -17.11 -2.31 -7.63
C ASP A 99 -17.59 -1.80 -8.99
N GLY A 100 -18.53 -0.86 -8.98
CA GLY A 100 -19.08 -0.21 -10.18
C GLY A 100 -18.20 0.91 -10.71
N ALA A 101 -18.84 1.88 -11.36
CA ALA A 101 -18.13 3.04 -11.90
C ALA A 101 -17.55 3.89 -10.77
N LYS A 102 -16.25 4.20 -10.86
CA LYS A 102 -15.50 5.07 -9.92
C LYS A 102 -15.40 6.51 -10.41
N SER A 103 -15.33 6.66 -11.72
CA SER A 103 -15.29 7.94 -12.42
C SER A 103 -15.92 7.80 -13.80
N ALA A 104 -16.35 8.92 -14.37
CA ALA A 104 -16.86 8.95 -15.72
C ALA A 104 -16.67 10.31 -16.37
N TYR A 105 -16.69 10.33 -17.70
CA TYR A 105 -16.74 11.54 -18.49
C TYR A 105 -17.48 11.32 -19.81
N LEU A 106 -17.90 12.41 -20.43
CA LEU A 106 -18.45 12.44 -21.77
C LEU A 106 -17.41 12.94 -22.76
N THR A 107 -17.30 12.29 -23.93
CA THR A 107 -16.58 12.82 -25.10
C THR A 107 -17.60 13.28 -26.13
N PHE A 108 -17.45 14.50 -26.63
CA PHE A 108 -18.31 15.08 -27.66
C PHE A 108 -17.68 14.96 -29.06
N ALA A 109 -18.49 15.19 -30.09
CA ALA A 109 -18.04 15.15 -31.48
C ALA A 109 -16.94 16.18 -31.83
N ASP A 110 -16.85 17.28 -31.07
CA ASP A 110 -15.79 18.30 -31.22
C ASP A 110 -14.48 17.91 -30.51
N GLY A 111 -14.44 16.73 -29.86
CA GLY A 111 -13.29 16.24 -29.11
C GLY A 111 -13.25 16.72 -27.66
N SER A 112 -14.17 17.57 -27.21
CA SER A 112 -14.18 18.02 -25.82
C SER A 112 -14.55 16.90 -24.85
N HIS A 113 -13.95 16.97 -23.66
CA HIS A 113 -14.18 16.02 -22.57
C HIS A 113 -14.80 16.72 -21.36
N HIS A 114 -15.87 16.14 -20.81
CA HIS A 114 -16.55 16.70 -19.65
C HIS A 114 -16.67 15.65 -18.55
N THR A 115 -16.00 15.88 -17.42
CA THR A 115 -16.19 15.08 -16.21
C THR A 115 -17.65 15.10 -15.76
N ILE A 116 -18.16 13.95 -15.36
CA ILE A 116 -19.51 13.81 -14.81
C ILE A 116 -19.44 13.16 -13.43
N ASP A 117 -20.36 13.56 -12.54
CA ASP A 117 -20.41 12.97 -11.20
C ASP A 117 -20.92 11.52 -11.27
N VAL A 118 -20.32 10.63 -10.50
CA VAL A 118 -20.70 9.23 -10.42
C VAL A 118 -21.26 8.93 -9.04
N ALA A 119 -22.42 8.29 -8.99
CA ALA A 119 -23.00 7.81 -7.74
C ALA A 119 -22.41 6.46 -7.32
N ASP A 120 -22.58 6.09 -6.06
CA ASP A 120 -22.26 4.73 -5.60
C ASP A 120 -23.03 3.67 -6.39
N LEU A 121 -22.41 2.50 -6.59
CA LEU A 121 -23.10 1.36 -7.19
C LEU A 121 -24.21 0.90 -6.25
N MET A 122 -25.46 0.95 -6.70
CA MET A 122 -26.61 0.41 -5.98
C MET A 122 -26.80 -1.08 -6.26
N SER A 123 -27.34 -1.86 -5.33
CA SER A 123 -27.73 -3.26 -5.60
C SER A 123 -29.24 -3.38 -5.70
N GLN A 124 -29.76 -3.87 -6.84
CA GLN A 124 -31.15 -4.27 -6.93
C GLN A 124 -31.42 -5.50 -6.06
N GLY A 125 -32.49 -5.47 -5.27
CA GLY A 125 -32.88 -6.60 -4.42
C GLY A 125 -32.09 -6.74 -3.12
N ARG A 126 -31.20 -5.81 -2.77
CA ARG A 126 -30.55 -5.74 -1.44
C ARG A 126 -30.94 -4.47 -0.71
N THR A 127 -31.09 -4.58 0.61
CA THR A 127 -31.23 -3.43 1.49
C THR A 127 -29.90 -2.73 1.68
N SER A 128 -29.91 -1.40 1.72
CA SER A 128 -28.74 -0.63 2.12
C SER A 128 -28.57 -0.72 3.63
N GLU A 129 -27.61 -1.52 4.07
CA GLU A 129 -27.30 -1.71 5.48
C GLU A 129 -26.57 -0.49 6.06
N ALA A 130 -26.79 -0.22 7.34
CA ALA A 130 -26.01 0.79 8.05
C ALA A 130 -24.58 0.28 8.28
N GLN A 131 -23.61 1.19 8.19
CA GLN A 131 -22.22 0.87 8.47
C GLN A 131 -22.07 0.46 9.95
N LYS A 132 -21.43 -0.67 10.21
CA LYS A 132 -21.14 -1.14 11.56
C LYS A 132 -19.86 -0.48 12.09
N PRO A 133 -19.76 -0.24 13.42
CA PRO A 133 -18.50 0.15 14.04
C PRO A 133 -17.41 -0.89 13.77
N LEU A 134 -16.22 -0.43 13.40
CA LEU A 134 -15.06 -1.28 13.11
C LEU A 134 -14.45 -1.93 14.35
N LEU A 135 -14.60 -1.28 15.50
CA LEU A 135 -14.09 -1.70 16.80
C LEU A 135 -15.24 -1.80 17.80
N PRO A 136 -15.19 -2.76 18.74
CA PRO A 136 -16.05 -2.72 19.92
C PRO A 136 -15.64 -1.58 20.85
N GLU A 137 -16.42 -1.37 21.91
CA GLU A 137 -15.99 -0.53 23.03
C GLU A 137 -14.73 -1.14 23.67
N GLY A 138 -13.65 -0.35 23.69
CA GLY A 138 -12.37 -0.76 24.27
C GLY A 138 -12.40 -0.83 25.80
N ARG A 139 -11.56 -1.71 26.37
CA ARG A 139 -11.38 -1.85 27.82
C ARG A 139 -9.92 -2.09 28.14
N VAL A 140 -9.47 -1.52 29.26
CA VAL A 140 -8.09 -1.67 29.72
C VAL A 140 -8.08 -2.23 31.14
N THR A 141 -7.32 -3.30 31.35
CA THR A 141 -7.01 -3.83 32.69
C THR A 141 -5.79 -3.12 33.27
N GLU A 142 -4.84 -2.78 32.41
CA GLU A 142 -3.67 -1.96 32.69
C GLU A 142 -3.88 -0.59 32.03
N PRO A 143 -3.98 0.50 32.79
CA PRO A 143 -4.41 1.81 32.28
C PRO A 143 -3.26 2.55 31.59
N PHE A 144 -2.52 1.91 30.69
CA PHE A 144 -1.34 2.49 30.03
C PHE A 144 -1.54 2.56 28.52
N ALA A 145 -1.25 3.73 27.96
CA ALA A 145 -1.37 3.96 26.52
C ALA A 145 -0.09 3.53 25.78
N LEU A 146 0.00 2.26 25.42
CA LEU A 146 1.14 1.68 24.68
C LEU A 146 0.66 0.84 23.51
N LEU A 147 1.08 1.21 22.30
CA LEU A 147 0.75 0.50 21.06
C LEU A 147 1.94 0.60 20.09
N PRO A 148 2.68 -0.49 19.82
CA PRO A 148 2.52 -1.85 20.33
C PRO A 148 2.66 -2.01 21.84
N TRP A 149 2.04 -3.06 22.39
CA TRP A 149 2.21 -3.43 23.79
C TRP A 149 3.59 -4.10 24.02
N PRO A 150 4.31 -3.77 25.10
CA PRO A 150 5.66 -4.29 25.32
C PRO A 150 5.68 -5.79 25.65
N LYS A 151 6.84 -6.42 25.42
CA LYS A 151 7.12 -7.82 25.79
C LYS A 151 6.90 -8.08 27.29
N GLN A 152 7.39 -7.18 28.15
CA GLN A 152 7.15 -7.21 29.59
C GLN A 152 6.87 -5.80 30.11
N ALA A 153 5.78 -5.65 30.86
CA ALA A 153 5.46 -4.48 31.65
C ALA A 153 4.97 -4.93 33.03
N ASP A 154 5.52 -4.32 34.07
CA ASP A 154 5.04 -4.39 35.45
C ASP A 154 5.02 -2.96 35.98
N LEU A 155 3.86 -2.32 35.86
CA LEU A 155 3.70 -0.88 36.05
C LEU A 155 2.63 -0.59 37.09
N GLN A 156 2.88 0.42 37.92
CA GLN A 156 1.91 0.94 38.87
C GLN A 156 1.43 2.31 38.41
N ALA A 157 0.11 2.47 38.28
CA ALA A 157 -0.49 3.69 37.79
C ALA A 157 -0.27 4.85 38.77
N GLY A 158 0.17 6.00 38.26
CA GLY A 158 0.27 7.24 39.02
C GLY A 158 -1.04 8.02 39.07
N GLU A 159 -1.20 8.84 40.11
CA GLU A 159 -2.35 9.75 40.24
C GLU A 159 -2.22 11.01 39.37
N THR A 160 -0.99 11.36 38.99
CA THR A 160 -0.67 12.57 38.22
C THR A 160 0.13 12.21 36.97
N VAL A 161 0.06 13.10 35.97
CA VAL A 161 0.86 13.00 34.75
C VAL A 161 1.90 14.13 34.79
N PRO A 162 3.20 13.85 34.63
CA PRO A 162 4.23 14.88 34.55
C PRO A 162 3.86 15.94 33.50
N VAL A 163 4.25 17.20 33.74
CA VAL A 163 4.01 18.28 32.75
C VAL A 163 4.69 17.93 31.43
N VAL A 164 5.95 17.52 31.50
CA VAL A 164 6.76 17.01 30.39
C VAL A 164 7.80 16.05 30.96
N LEU A 165 8.41 15.27 30.10
CA LEU A 165 9.64 14.54 30.36
C LEU A 165 10.83 15.34 29.80
N TYR A 166 11.99 15.30 30.44
CA TYR A 166 13.17 16.03 29.95
C TYR A 166 14.47 15.25 30.21
N PRO A 167 15.52 15.41 29.39
CA PRO A 167 16.78 14.74 29.61
C PRO A 167 17.41 15.18 30.93
N ALA A 168 17.94 14.23 31.71
CA ALA A 168 18.61 14.51 32.97
C ALA A 168 19.94 15.24 32.77
N ASP A 169 20.44 15.89 33.82
CA ASP A 169 21.78 16.48 33.81
C ASP A 169 22.84 15.41 33.46
N GLY A 170 23.74 15.74 32.55
CA GLY A 170 24.78 14.83 32.06
C GLY A 170 24.39 13.99 30.84
N SER A 171 23.17 14.14 30.29
CA SER A 171 22.80 13.59 28.98
C SER A 171 23.77 14.02 27.88
N THR A 172 24.08 13.09 26.98
CA THR A 172 24.93 13.38 25.83
C THR A 172 24.18 14.16 24.75
N LEU A 173 24.89 14.77 23.80
CA LEU A 173 24.25 15.41 22.64
C LEU A 173 23.32 14.44 21.90
N ALA A 174 23.78 13.20 21.69
CA ALA A 174 23.00 12.18 21.01
C ALA A 174 21.70 11.84 21.76
N ASP A 175 21.68 11.92 23.10
CA ASP A 175 20.46 11.70 23.89
C ASP A 175 19.49 12.86 23.72
N ILE A 176 20.00 14.10 23.74
CA ILE A 176 19.20 15.32 23.54
C ILE A 176 18.60 15.34 22.14
N GLU A 177 19.38 15.01 21.11
CA GLU A 177 18.91 14.87 19.72
C GLU A 177 17.84 13.80 19.60
N ALA A 178 17.99 12.65 20.27
CA ALA A 178 16.97 11.61 20.26
C ALA A 178 15.65 12.07 20.91
N VAL A 179 15.72 12.85 22.01
CA VAL A 179 14.53 13.46 22.62
C VAL A 179 13.88 14.45 21.67
N ASP A 180 14.66 15.34 21.03
CA ASP A 180 14.13 16.29 20.06
C ASP A 180 13.50 15.59 18.85
N ASN A 181 14.13 14.54 18.32
CA ASN A 181 13.59 13.78 17.19
C ASN A 181 12.18 13.21 17.49
N VAL A 182 11.99 12.61 18.67
CA VAL A 182 10.66 12.10 19.07
C VAL A 182 9.69 13.23 19.41
N LEU A 183 10.17 14.36 19.94
CA LEU A 183 9.35 15.56 20.13
C LEU A 183 8.85 16.11 18.79
N GLN A 184 9.72 16.23 17.77
CA GLN A 184 9.33 16.68 16.44
C GLN A 184 8.37 15.69 15.77
N LEU A 185 8.60 14.38 15.93
CA LEU A 185 7.67 13.33 15.48
C LEU A 185 6.27 13.53 16.10
N HIS A 186 6.19 13.69 17.43
CA HIS A 186 4.92 13.94 18.11
C HIS A 186 4.23 15.20 17.59
N ARG A 187 4.96 16.30 17.39
CA ARG A 187 4.42 17.57 16.86
C ARG A 187 3.86 17.43 15.44
N ARG A 188 4.50 16.64 14.56
CA ARG A 188 4.01 16.39 13.19
C ARG A 188 2.74 15.52 13.19
N LEU A 189 2.63 14.58 14.12
CA LEU A 189 1.48 13.69 14.25
C LEU A 189 0.29 14.34 14.97
N PHE A 190 0.56 15.15 16.00
CA PHE A 190 -0.43 15.68 16.94
C PHE A 190 -0.19 17.18 17.21
N SER A 191 -0.30 18.00 16.16
CA SER A 191 0.06 19.43 16.20
C SER A 191 -0.70 20.28 17.22
N ASN A 192 -1.85 19.82 17.71
CA ASN A 192 -2.67 20.49 18.73
C ASN A 192 -2.58 19.82 20.12
N ALA A 193 -1.82 18.75 20.28
CA ALA A 193 -1.67 18.05 21.55
C ALA A 193 -0.59 18.71 22.43
N HIS A 194 -0.69 18.47 23.73
CA HIS A 194 0.35 18.86 24.67
C HIS A 194 1.60 18.01 24.43
N GLN A 195 2.76 18.65 24.26
CA GLN A 195 3.99 17.94 23.92
C GLN A 195 4.51 17.09 25.10
N PRO A 196 5.00 15.86 24.86
CA PRO A 196 5.45 14.96 25.92
C PRO A 196 6.83 15.32 26.48
N PHE A 197 7.66 16.04 25.71
CA PHE A 197 9.05 16.34 26.05
C PHE A 197 9.37 17.84 26.13
N SER A 198 10.42 18.15 26.88
CA SER A 198 11.15 19.41 26.87
C SER A 198 12.65 19.12 26.84
N LEU A 199 13.44 19.97 26.19
CA LEU A 199 14.91 19.83 26.18
C LEU A 199 15.58 20.42 27.44
N VAL A 200 14.79 21.08 28.29
CA VAL A 200 15.23 21.66 29.56
C VAL A 200 14.32 21.23 30.70
N ALA A 201 14.83 21.27 31.92
CA ALA A 201 14.05 20.98 33.12
C ALA A 201 12.84 21.92 33.24
N VAL A 202 11.70 21.34 33.64
CA VAL A 202 10.44 22.05 33.85
C VAL A 202 9.88 21.66 35.22
N GLU A 203 9.32 22.64 35.92
CA GLU A 203 8.62 22.41 37.20
C GLU A 203 7.49 21.39 37.01
N GLN A 204 7.39 20.40 37.89
CA GLN A 204 6.47 19.25 37.77
C GLN A 204 6.67 18.38 36.52
N GLY A 205 7.79 18.54 35.80
CA GLY A 205 8.27 17.57 34.84
C GLY A 205 9.07 16.45 35.51
N GLN A 206 9.42 15.42 34.74
CA GLN A 206 10.20 14.28 35.22
C GLN A 206 11.45 14.07 34.35
N SER A 207 12.60 13.88 35.00
CA SER A 207 13.87 13.69 34.30
C SER A 207 14.00 12.26 33.74
N VAL A 208 14.67 12.14 32.61
CA VAL A 208 15.01 10.87 31.93
C VAL A 208 16.53 10.72 31.93
N ARG A 209 17.05 9.75 32.69
CA ARG A 209 18.47 9.35 32.65
C ARG A 209 18.68 8.29 31.57
N PHE A 210 19.72 8.46 30.76
CA PHE A 210 20.07 7.55 29.68
C PHE A 210 21.23 6.64 30.06
N GLU A 211 21.10 5.34 29.74
CA GLU A 211 22.12 4.33 30.01
C GLU A 211 22.34 3.45 28.78
N HIS A 212 23.45 3.64 28.06
CA HIS A 212 23.82 2.71 27.00
C HIS A 212 24.28 1.38 27.61
N LYS A 213 23.58 0.29 27.28
CA LYS A 213 23.90 -1.07 27.73
C LYS A 213 24.16 -1.97 26.52
N SER A 214 25.43 -2.19 26.18
CA SER A 214 25.83 -3.04 25.04
C SER A 214 25.41 -4.51 25.16
N ALA A 215 24.95 -4.96 26.33
CA ALA A 215 24.39 -6.29 26.54
C ALA A 215 22.95 -6.43 26.02
N LEU A 216 22.24 -5.32 25.80
CA LEU A 216 20.94 -5.31 25.14
C LEU A 216 21.12 -5.40 23.62
N ALA A 217 20.19 -6.08 22.94
CA ALA A 217 20.13 -6.05 21.48
C ALA A 217 19.92 -4.62 20.96
N ALA A 218 20.32 -4.35 19.71
CA ALA A 218 20.34 -2.98 19.15
C ALA A 218 18.99 -2.24 19.20
N GLU A 219 17.87 -2.98 19.07
CA GLU A 219 16.51 -2.45 19.12
C GLU A 219 15.83 -2.61 20.50
N ALA A 220 16.51 -3.23 21.46
CA ALA A 220 15.97 -3.50 22.79
C ALA A 220 16.19 -2.31 23.75
N TYR A 221 15.27 -2.17 24.70
CA TYR A 221 15.33 -1.15 25.74
C TYR A 221 14.68 -1.61 27.06
N GLU A 222 15.06 -0.92 28.14
CA GLU A 222 14.43 -1.04 29.45
C GLU A 222 14.04 0.35 29.96
N LEU A 223 12.84 0.48 30.54
CA LEU A 223 12.42 1.67 31.27
C LEU A 223 12.19 1.31 32.73
N GLN A 224 12.76 2.08 33.65
CA GLN A 224 12.50 1.99 35.08
C GLN A 224 11.88 3.30 35.55
N PHE A 225 10.66 3.24 36.07
CA PHE A 225 9.93 4.38 36.59
C PHE A 225 10.13 4.50 38.11
N SER A 226 10.32 5.72 38.57
CA SER A 226 10.34 6.10 39.99
C SER A 226 9.71 7.48 40.19
N SER A 227 9.49 7.90 41.43
CA SER A 227 8.93 9.23 41.73
C SER A 227 9.88 10.40 41.44
N GLN A 228 11.17 10.14 41.23
CA GLN A 228 12.19 11.18 41.05
C GLN A 228 12.65 11.27 39.58
N GLU A 229 12.89 10.11 38.96
CA GLU A 229 13.45 10.03 37.61
C GLU A 229 12.97 8.76 36.88
N ILE A 230 13.08 8.77 35.56
CA ILE A 230 12.93 7.59 34.69
C ILE A 230 14.33 7.20 34.21
N THR A 231 14.71 5.94 34.36
CA THR A 231 15.94 5.42 33.73
C THR A 231 15.57 4.74 32.43
N LEU A 232 16.19 5.16 31.33
CA LEU A 232 16.07 4.61 29.98
C LEU A 232 17.38 3.93 29.60
N ALA A 233 17.40 2.61 29.63
CA ALA A 233 18.51 1.82 29.16
C ALA A 233 18.25 1.29 27.74
N TYR A 234 19.27 1.31 26.87
CA TYR A 234 19.10 0.93 25.45
C TYR A 234 20.34 0.22 24.89
N GLY A 235 20.13 -0.67 23.90
CA GLY A 235 21.23 -1.36 23.21
C GLY A 235 21.84 -0.58 22.04
N GLY A 236 21.01 0.20 21.33
CA GLY A 236 21.41 1.02 20.18
C GLY A 236 20.48 2.20 19.92
N ALA A 237 20.75 2.98 18.86
CA ALA A 237 19.98 4.18 18.52
C ALA A 237 18.48 3.90 18.33
N ALA A 238 18.12 2.82 17.62
CA ALA A 238 16.73 2.39 17.45
C ALA A 238 16.06 2.05 18.79
N GLY A 239 16.72 1.27 19.65
CA GLY A 239 16.21 0.97 21.00
C GLY A 239 15.96 2.24 21.84
N ARG A 240 16.87 3.24 21.75
CA ARG A 240 16.69 4.54 22.40
C ARG A 240 15.48 5.30 21.85
N GLN A 241 15.30 5.36 20.53
CA GLN A 241 14.13 5.99 19.92
C GLN A 241 12.84 5.28 20.34
N TYR A 242 12.79 3.95 20.30
CA TYR A 242 11.60 3.17 20.66
C TYR A 242 11.19 3.35 22.13
N ALA A 243 12.16 3.45 23.04
CA ALA A 243 11.92 3.77 24.43
C ALA A 243 11.32 5.18 24.62
N LEU A 244 11.84 6.17 23.89
CA LEU A 244 11.30 7.53 23.90
C LEU A 244 9.90 7.59 23.27
N THR A 245 9.64 6.86 22.18
CA THR A 245 8.30 6.72 21.59
C THR A 245 7.32 6.11 22.59
N ALA A 246 7.72 5.08 23.35
CA ALA A 246 6.89 4.49 24.39
C ALA A 246 6.56 5.50 25.50
N LEU A 247 7.54 6.30 25.95
CA LEU A 247 7.32 7.38 26.91
C LEU A 247 6.37 8.47 26.37
N ALA A 248 6.51 8.82 25.08
CA ALA A 248 5.61 9.75 24.41
C ALA A 248 4.17 9.24 24.36
N GLN A 249 3.98 7.96 24.01
CA GLN A 249 2.67 7.30 23.97
C GLN A 249 1.98 7.29 25.35
N LEU A 250 2.73 6.92 26.40
CA LEU A 250 2.25 6.91 27.78
C LEU A 250 1.78 8.30 28.21
N HIS A 251 2.57 9.33 27.92
CA HIS A 251 2.26 10.71 28.27
C HIS A 251 1.05 11.24 27.48
N ASP A 252 1.09 11.12 26.14
CA ASP A 252 0.03 11.60 25.24
C ASP A 252 -1.33 10.96 25.57
N GLY A 253 -1.35 9.64 25.74
CA GLY A 253 -2.59 8.91 26.05
C GLY A 253 -3.16 9.27 27.43
N ALA A 254 -2.31 9.38 28.46
CA ALA A 254 -2.75 9.80 29.79
C ALA A 254 -3.29 11.25 29.82
N ARG A 255 -2.77 12.13 28.96
CA ARG A 255 -3.26 13.52 28.80
C ARG A 255 -4.57 13.58 28.02
N ARG A 256 -4.67 12.88 26.88
CA ARG A 256 -5.82 12.95 25.98
C ARG A 256 -7.05 12.21 26.51
N ASN A 257 -6.85 11.16 27.29
CA ASN A 257 -7.93 10.40 27.89
C ASN A 257 -7.57 9.96 29.33
N ALA A 258 -7.52 10.95 30.21
CA ALA A 258 -7.26 10.75 31.64
C ALA A 258 -8.37 9.95 32.37
N ALA A 259 -9.50 9.64 31.73
CA ALA A 259 -10.48 8.72 32.31
C ALA A 259 -10.03 7.26 32.19
N MET A 260 -9.29 6.93 31.14
CA MET A 260 -8.92 5.56 30.77
C MET A 260 -7.44 5.26 31.00
N PHE A 261 -6.56 6.24 30.78
CA PHE A 261 -5.11 6.06 30.83
C PHE A 261 -4.46 6.89 31.93
N ARG A 262 -3.34 6.37 32.43
CA ARG A 262 -2.50 6.91 33.50
C ARG A 262 -1.05 6.89 33.05
N PHE A 263 -0.24 7.78 33.62
CA PHE A 263 1.20 7.71 33.50
C PHE A 263 1.77 6.83 34.64
N PRO A 264 2.81 6.01 34.42
CA PRO A 264 3.35 5.17 35.48
C PRO A 264 4.01 5.98 36.60
N ALA A 265 3.72 5.63 37.87
CA ALA A 265 4.43 6.19 39.03
C ALA A 265 5.67 5.36 39.40
N SER A 266 5.62 4.05 39.16
CA SER A 266 6.72 3.12 39.38
C SER A 266 6.58 1.88 38.51
N GLY A 267 7.63 1.06 38.49
CA GLY A 267 7.64 -0.21 37.76
C GLY A 267 8.63 -0.24 36.61
N THR A 268 8.53 -1.28 35.77
CA THR A 268 9.46 -1.54 34.68
C THR A 268 8.79 -1.91 33.38
N ILE A 269 9.44 -1.54 32.28
CA ILE A 269 9.23 -2.10 30.94
C ILE A 269 10.55 -2.72 30.49
N LYS A 270 10.50 -3.94 29.95
CA LYS A 270 11.60 -4.57 29.21
C LYS A 270 11.06 -5.00 27.87
N ASP A 271 11.64 -4.48 26.80
CA ASP A 271 11.00 -4.57 25.51
C ASP A 271 12.00 -4.68 24.36
N GLU A 272 11.61 -5.45 23.36
CA GLU A 272 12.34 -5.73 22.14
C GLU A 272 11.34 -6.24 21.08
N PRO A 273 11.61 -6.02 19.79
CA PRO A 273 10.69 -6.45 18.74
C PRO A 273 10.64 -7.98 18.63
N ARG A 274 9.46 -8.51 18.28
CA ARG A 274 9.26 -9.92 17.95
C ARG A 274 9.95 -10.32 16.63
N TYR A 275 9.99 -9.42 15.65
CA TYR A 275 10.60 -9.64 14.34
C TYR A 275 11.54 -8.51 13.93
N GLY A 276 12.58 -8.86 13.15
CA GLY A 276 13.54 -7.89 12.60
C GLY A 276 12.96 -7.05 11.45
N TRP A 277 12.00 -7.59 10.69
CA TRP A 277 11.26 -6.89 9.65
C TRP A 277 9.85 -6.54 10.12
N ARG A 278 9.54 -5.25 10.19
CA ARG A 278 8.22 -4.71 10.59
C ARG A 278 7.82 -3.69 9.53
N GLY A 279 7.30 -4.20 8.41
CA GLY A 279 7.20 -3.44 7.17
C GLY A 279 5.81 -2.89 6.87
N CYS A 280 5.77 -1.78 6.14
CA CYS A 280 4.56 -1.27 5.50
C CYS A 280 4.86 -0.97 4.03
N HIS A 281 4.09 -1.61 3.15
CA HIS A 281 4.10 -1.34 1.72
C HIS A 281 3.07 -0.27 1.35
N LEU A 282 3.45 0.67 0.50
CA LEU A 282 2.56 1.66 -0.11
C LEU A 282 2.73 1.68 -1.63
N ASP A 283 1.65 1.34 -2.33
CA ASP A 283 1.49 1.57 -3.76
C ASP A 283 1.18 3.05 -4.02
N VAL A 284 2.11 3.70 -4.71
CA VAL A 284 1.97 5.08 -5.18
C VAL A 284 1.83 5.18 -6.71
N SER A 285 1.84 4.02 -7.39
CA SER A 285 1.67 3.94 -8.83
C SER A 285 0.22 4.13 -9.21
N ARG A 286 -0.71 3.34 -8.66
CA ARG A 286 -2.13 3.38 -9.05
C ARG A 286 -2.77 4.72 -8.66
N GLN A 287 -2.47 5.20 -7.46
CA GLN A 287 -2.80 6.54 -6.95
C GLN A 287 -1.55 7.27 -6.47
N PHE A 288 -1.36 8.51 -6.91
CA PHE A 288 -0.22 9.33 -6.49
C PHE A 288 -0.46 9.96 -5.11
N TYR A 289 0.57 9.92 -4.27
CA TYR A 289 0.60 10.57 -2.96
C TYR A 289 1.65 11.69 -2.98
N PRO A 290 1.30 12.94 -2.66
CA PRO A 290 2.30 13.99 -2.51
C PRO A 290 3.36 13.64 -1.47
N THR A 291 4.59 14.17 -1.61
CA THR A 291 5.71 13.96 -0.67
C THR A 291 5.30 14.10 0.79
N GLY A 292 4.49 15.12 1.12
CA GLY A 292 3.99 15.35 2.48
C GLY A 292 3.11 14.23 3.04
N ASP A 293 2.31 13.56 2.20
CA ASP A 293 1.49 12.41 2.62
C ASP A 293 2.41 11.20 2.88
N VAL A 294 3.45 10.98 2.06
CA VAL A 294 4.43 9.90 2.27
C VAL A 294 5.24 10.11 3.56
N LEU A 295 5.76 11.32 3.79
CA LEU A 295 6.46 11.69 5.02
C LEU A 295 5.57 11.49 6.27
N ARG A 296 4.29 11.85 6.15
CA ARG A 296 3.31 11.65 7.22
C ARG A 296 3.05 10.18 7.49
N LEU A 297 2.97 9.33 6.47
CA LEU A 297 2.86 7.89 6.68
C LEU A 297 4.11 7.35 7.42
N ILE A 298 5.32 7.76 7.02
CA ILE A 298 6.56 7.37 7.68
C ILE A 298 6.58 7.79 9.16
N ASP A 299 6.09 8.99 9.48
CA ASP A 299 5.90 9.41 10.87
C ASP A 299 4.96 8.45 11.64
N ILE A 300 3.85 8.05 11.02
CA ILE A 300 2.89 7.09 11.60
C ILE A 300 3.58 5.73 11.83
N LEU A 301 4.37 5.24 10.87
CA LEU A 301 5.14 4.00 11.00
C LEU A 301 6.12 4.07 12.18
N ALA A 302 6.84 5.18 12.33
CA ALA A 302 7.79 5.40 13.41
C ALA A 302 7.09 5.42 14.79
N TRP A 303 5.91 6.03 14.87
CA TRP A 303 5.08 6.02 16.08
C TRP A 303 4.71 4.60 16.51
N TYR A 304 4.50 3.68 15.56
CA TYR A 304 4.21 2.28 15.82
C TYR A 304 5.43 1.35 15.84
N LYS A 305 6.65 1.91 15.84
CA LYS A 305 7.91 1.16 15.87
C LYS A 305 8.10 0.21 14.66
N MET A 306 7.46 0.52 13.54
CA MET A 306 7.75 -0.13 12.25
C MET A 306 9.09 0.40 11.71
N ASN A 307 9.84 -0.43 10.99
CA ASN A 307 11.22 -0.12 10.59
C ASN A 307 11.50 -0.29 9.11
N VAL A 308 10.52 -0.72 8.30
CA VAL A 308 10.67 -0.80 6.85
C VAL A 308 9.50 -0.10 6.16
N PHE A 309 9.81 0.81 5.26
CA PHE A 309 8.88 1.37 4.29
C PHE A 309 9.18 0.76 2.92
N HIS A 310 8.32 -0.14 2.47
CA HIS A 310 8.40 -0.77 1.16
C HIS A 310 7.65 0.11 0.15
N TRP A 311 8.35 0.70 -0.80
CA TRP A 311 7.81 1.77 -1.63
C TRP A 311 7.60 1.33 -3.09
N HIS A 312 6.35 1.04 -3.43
CA HIS A 312 5.95 0.56 -4.75
C HIS A 312 5.72 1.71 -5.72
N LEU A 313 6.79 2.01 -6.47
CA LEU A 313 6.95 3.23 -7.27
C LEU A 313 6.46 3.08 -8.70
N THR A 314 6.21 1.88 -9.20
CA THR A 314 5.96 1.64 -10.62
C THR A 314 4.92 0.55 -10.83
N ASP A 315 4.02 0.74 -11.78
CA ASP A 315 3.10 -0.32 -12.23
C ASP A 315 2.55 0.00 -13.63
N ASP A 316 1.57 -0.78 -14.10
CA ASP A 316 0.85 -0.55 -15.34
C ASP A 316 0.27 0.87 -15.41
N GLU A 317 -0.25 1.36 -14.29
CA GLU A 317 -0.90 2.65 -14.19
C GLU A 317 0.02 3.86 -14.21
N ALA A 318 1.28 3.72 -13.78
CA ALA A 318 2.27 4.79 -13.85
C ALA A 318 3.69 4.38 -13.41
N TRP A 319 4.66 5.19 -13.82
CA TRP A 319 6.01 5.21 -13.27
C TRP A 319 6.24 6.47 -12.41
N ARG A 320 6.58 6.34 -11.13
CA ARG A 320 6.59 7.49 -10.19
C ARG A 320 7.97 8.02 -9.79
N MET A 321 9.06 7.49 -10.32
CA MET A 321 10.41 7.86 -9.89
C MET A 321 11.16 8.62 -10.99
N GLU A 322 11.81 9.74 -10.69
CA GLU A 322 12.68 10.38 -11.68
C GLU A 322 13.94 9.54 -11.98
N ILE A 323 14.06 9.11 -13.23
CA ILE A 323 15.29 8.54 -13.81
C ILE A 323 15.80 9.51 -14.86
N ARG A 324 16.92 10.18 -14.57
CA ARG A 324 17.46 11.24 -15.45
C ARG A 324 17.90 10.70 -16.80
N ALA A 325 18.35 9.44 -16.86
CA ALA A 325 18.67 8.77 -18.11
C ALA A 325 17.44 8.54 -19.01
N TYR A 326 16.23 8.49 -18.43
CA TYR A 326 14.97 8.24 -19.15
C TYR A 326 13.86 9.19 -18.68
N PRO A 327 13.93 10.50 -19.02
CA PRO A 327 12.92 11.48 -18.63
C PRO A 327 11.50 11.12 -19.11
N GLN A 328 11.39 10.33 -20.18
CA GLN A 328 10.13 9.86 -20.74
C GLN A 328 9.27 9.13 -19.71
N LEU A 329 9.89 8.41 -18.76
CA LEU A 329 9.16 7.68 -17.72
C LEU A 329 8.29 8.64 -16.87
N THR A 330 8.77 9.86 -16.61
CA THR A 330 8.06 10.86 -15.81
C THR A 330 7.42 11.99 -16.61
N THR A 331 7.65 12.06 -17.92
CA THR A 331 6.90 12.98 -18.81
C THR A 331 5.74 12.32 -19.56
N VAL A 332 5.83 10.99 -19.78
CA VAL A 332 4.84 10.17 -20.50
C VAL A 332 4.25 9.12 -19.58
N GLY A 333 5.10 8.30 -18.94
CA GLY A 333 4.68 7.16 -18.11
C GLY A 333 3.92 7.52 -16.83
N VAL A 334 3.65 8.80 -16.58
CA VAL A 334 2.81 9.27 -15.45
C VAL A 334 1.44 9.76 -15.88
N LYS A 335 1.26 10.05 -17.17
CA LYS A 335 0.13 10.82 -17.69
C LYS A 335 -1.01 9.91 -18.11
N ARG A 336 -2.14 10.04 -17.44
CA ARG A 336 -3.39 9.36 -17.82
C ARG A 336 -4.48 10.38 -18.06
N GLY A 337 -5.17 10.27 -19.18
CA GLY A 337 -6.19 11.21 -19.59
C GLY A 337 -6.85 10.78 -20.90
N PRO A 338 -7.98 11.37 -21.29
CA PRO A 338 -8.69 10.99 -22.51
C PRO A 338 -7.84 11.12 -23.79
N ASP A 339 -6.96 12.11 -23.82
CA ASP A 339 -6.07 12.45 -24.95
C ASP A 339 -4.57 12.18 -24.63
N GLU A 340 -4.30 11.58 -23.48
CA GLU A 340 -2.92 11.28 -23.04
C GLU A 340 -2.46 9.90 -23.56
N PRO A 341 -1.14 9.61 -23.52
CA PRO A 341 -0.60 8.33 -23.97
C PRO A 341 -1.21 7.09 -23.27
N MET A 342 -1.64 7.26 -22.03
CA MET A 342 -2.34 6.22 -21.28
C MET A 342 -3.78 6.66 -20.96
N LEU A 343 -4.71 5.71 -21.04
CA LEU A 343 -6.12 5.98 -20.77
C LEU A 343 -6.39 6.21 -19.27
N PRO A 344 -7.48 6.91 -18.91
CA PRO A 344 -7.92 7.06 -17.53
C PRO A 344 -8.19 5.70 -16.88
N GLN A 345 -7.72 5.51 -15.64
CA GLN A 345 -7.91 4.28 -14.87
C GLN A 345 -8.35 4.61 -13.44
N LEU A 346 -8.94 3.65 -12.72
CA LEU A 346 -9.07 3.67 -11.25
C LEU A 346 -9.59 5.00 -10.63
N GLY A 347 -10.64 5.59 -11.20
CA GLY A 347 -11.22 6.84 -10.69
C GLY A 347 -10.71 8.12 -11.36
N ASN A 348 -9.84 8.04 -12.37
CA ASN A 348 -9.47 9.20 -13.18
C ASN A 348 -10.64 9.62 -14.09
N ALA A 349 -10.93 10.92 -14.15
CA ALA A 349 -12.03 11.49 -14.92
C ALA A 349 -11.53 12.10 -16.25
N ALA A 350 -12.13 13.21 -16.71
CA ALA A 350 -11.70 13.87 -17.94
C ALA A 350 -10.37 14.63 -17.78
N GLU A 351 -10.12 15.17 -16.59
CA GLU A 351 -8.89 15.89 -16.30
C GLU A 351 -7.71 14.91 -16.30
N PRO A 352 -6.63 15.19 -17.05
CA PRO A 352 -5.42 14.39 -16.98
C PRO A 352 -4.87 14.34 -15.56
N VAL A 353 -4.37 13.17 -15.16
CA VAL A 353 -3.63 12.97 -13.92
C VAL A 353 -2.18 12.70 -14.23
N GLU A 354 -1.30 13.19 -13.35
CA GLU A 354 0.14 13.02 -13.39
C GLU A 354 0.71 13.05 -11.97
N GLY A 355 2.03 12.96 -11.84
CA GLY A 355 2.74 13.03 -10.56
C GLY A 355 3.85 11.99 -10.47
N PHE A 356 5.00 12.42 -9.97
CA PHE A 356 6.17 11.61 -9.70
C PHE A 356 7.01 12.29 -8.63
N TYR A 357 7.96 11.55 -8.05
CA TYR A 357 8.94 12.05 -7.10
C TYR A 357 10.22 12.38 -7.85
N THR A 358 10.67 13.62 -7.74
CA THR A 358 12.02 13.98 -8.19
C THR A 358 13.07 13.26 -7.34
N GLN A 359 14.30 13.21 -7.81
CA GLN A 359 15.39 12.67 -6.99
C GLN A 359 15.59 13.45 -5.68
N ALA A 360 15.22 14.73 -5.65
CA ALA A 360 15.26 15.53 -4.43
C ALA A 360 14.15 15.12 -3.44
N ASP A 361 12.93 14.89 -3.92
CA ASP A 361 11.83 14.36 -3.09
C ASP A 361 12.20 12.99 -2.50
N ILE A 362 12.79 12.10 -3.31
CA ILE A 362 13.24 10.78 -2.87
C ILE A 362 14.33 10.91 -1.80
N ALA A 363 15.32 11.77 -2.01
CA ALA A 363 16.37 12.01 -1.02
C ALA A 363 15.82 12.57 0.29
N GLU A 364 14.83 13.47 0.25
CA GLU A 364 14.13 13.98 1.43
C GLU A 364 13.41 12.86 2.18
N ILE A 365 12.64 12.03 1.48
CA ILE A 365 11.89 10.90 2.06
C ILE A 365 12.84 9.88 2.69
N VAL A 366 13.92 9.51 1.99
CA VAL A 366 14.92 8.55 2.48
C VAL A 366 15.64 9.08 3.71
N ALA A 367 16.04 10.36 3.71
CA ALA A 367 16.69 10.98 4.86
C ALA A 367 15.74 11.04 6.08
N HIS A 368 14.49 11.47 5.87
CA HIS A 368 13.47 11.54 6.91
C HIS A 368 13.16 10.16 7.52
N ALA A 369 13.06 9.13 6.69
CA ALA A 369 12.88 7.76 7.15
C ALA A 369 14.09 7.28 7.99
N ALA A 370 15.31 7.56 7.53
CA ALA A 370 16.53 7.18 8.23
C ALA A 370 16.65 7.84 9.62
N ASP A 371 16.28 9.12 9.73
CA ASP A 371 16.24 9.86 11.01
C ASP A 371 15.26 9.25 12.03
N LEU A 372 14.30 8.47 11.53
CA LEU A 372 13.30 7.75 12.31
C LEU A 372 13.58 6.24 12.43
N ASN A 373 14.79 5.79 12.07
CA ASN A 373 15.17 4.37 12.05
C ASN A 373 14.25 3.50 11.15
N ILE A 374 13.82 4.04 10.01
CA ILE A 374 13.06 3.34 8.98
C ILE A 374 13.91 3.20 7.72
N GLU A 375 14.08 1.96 7.26
CA GLU A 375 14.70 1.66 5.97
C GLU A 375 13.66 1.81 4.85
N VAL A 376 14.03 2.52 3.78
CA VAL A 376 13.22 2.61 2.55
C VAL A 376 13.71 1.57 1.56
N VAL A 377 12.87 0.59 1.25
CA VAL A 377 13.12 -0.44 0.24
C VAL A 377 12.34 -0.04 -1.01
N PRO A 378 13.00 0.39 -2.10
CA PRO A 378 12.30 0.76 -3.33
C PRO A 378 11.86 -0.49 -4.10
N GLU A 379 10.73 -0.38 -4.77
CA GLU A 379 10.24 -1.38 -5.71
C GLU A 379 10.07 -0.79 -7.10
N ILE A 380 10.63 -1.48 -8.10
CA ILE A 380 10.20 -1.38 -9.50
C ILE A 380 9.66 -2.74 -9.93
N ASP A 381 8.43 -2.79 -10.39
CA ASP A 381 7.75 -4.06 -10.68
C ASP A 381 8.00 -4.49 -12.13
N ILE A 382 8.70 -5.62 -12.29
CA ILE A 382 9.12 -6.17 -13.58
C ILE A 382 9.16 -7.71 -13.53
N PRO A 383 9.04 -8.43 -14.66
CA PRO A 383 8.80 -7.91 -16.00
C PRO A 383 7.32 -7.62 -16.27
N GLY A 384 6.39 -8.09 -15.43
CA GLY A 384 4.96 -7.73 -15.50
C GLY A 384 4.76 -6.25 -15.17
N HIS A 385 3.50 -5.82 -15.02
CA HIS A 385 3.16 -4.50 -14.48
C HIS A 385 3.89 -3.31 -15.15
N SER A 386 4.16 -3.41 -16.45
CA SER A 386 5.09 -2.53 -17.17
C SER A 386 4.41 -1.67 -18.24
N THR A 387 3.07 -1.57 -18.26
CA THR A 387 2.36 -0.74 -19.26
C THR A 387 2.88 0.70 -19.31
N ALA A 388 3.14 1.33 -18.15
CA ALA A 388 3.68 2.68 -18.10
C ALA A 388 5.09 2.82 -18.71
N ILE A 389 5.93 1.81 -18.50
CA ILE A 389 7.28 1.74 -19.10
C ILE A 389 7.16 1.62 -20.61
N LEU A 390 6.33 0.68 -21.09
CA LEU A 390 6.15 0.40 -22.51
C LEU A 390 5.47 1.56 -23.27
N ALA A 391 4.61 2.33 -22.59
CA ALA A 391 4.04 3.55 -23.14
C ALA A 391 5.09 4.67 -23.28
N ALA A 392 6.02 4.78 -22.32
CA ALA A 392 7.07 5.78 -22.34
C ALA A 392 8.23 5.42 -23.29
N LEU A 393 8.53 4.13 -23.43
CA LEU A 393 9.67 3.56 -24.18
C LEU A 393 9.18 2.44 -25.11
N PRO A 394 8.45 2.77 -26.20
CA PRO A 394 7.85 1.78 -27.10
C PRO A 394 8.89 0.88 -27.80
N GLU A 395 10.15 1.31 -27.87
CA GLU A 395 11.27 0.52 -28.38
C GLU A 395 11.58 -0.74 -27.56
N LEU A 396 11.05 -0.85 -26.34
CA LEU A 396 11.19 -2.03 -25.47
C LEU A 396 10.16 -3.14 -25.78
N THR A 397 9.41 -3.01 -26.88
CA THR A 397 8.45 -4.01 -27.35
C THR A 397 8.97 -4.77 -28.57
N ASP A 398 8.53 -6.02 -28.73
CA ASP A 398 8.76 -6.74 -29.98
C ASP A 398 7.72 -6.26 -31.00
N GLY A 399 8.14 -5.43 -31.95
CA GLY A 399 7.26 -4.87 -32.98
C GLY A 399 6.61 -5.90 -33.91
N GLN A 400 6.99 -7.18 -33.82
CA GLN A 400 6.33 -8.29 -34.53
C GLN A 400 5.37 -9.10 -33.64
N GLU A 401 5.37 -8.89 -32.33
CA GLU A 401 4.37 -9.48 -31.46
C GLU A 401 3.00 -8.90 -31.78
N ALA A 402 1.99 -9.77 -31.92
CA ALA A 402 0.63 -9.32 -32.18
C ALA A 402 0.13 -8.46 -31.00
N PRO A 403 -0.51 -7.31 -31.26
CA PRO A 403 -1.12 -6.52 -30.19
C PRO A 403 -2.25 -7.33 -29.55
N ASP A 404 -2.41 -7.16 -28.24
CA ASP A 404 -3.39 -7.88 -27.41
C ASP A 404 -3.26 -9.41 -27.49
N SER A 405 -2.02 -9.92 -27.65
CA SER A 405 -1.74 -11.36 -27.71
C SER A 405 -1.97 -12.08 -26.38
N TYR A 406 -1.86 -11.35 -25.28
CA TYR A 406 -2.21 -11.78 -23.92
C TYR A 406 -2.66 -10.56 -23.11
N ARG A 407 -3.30 -10.81 -21.97
CA ARG A 407 -3.70 -9.77 -21.02
C ARG A 407 -3.36 -10.15 -19.58
N SER A 408 -2.94 -9.17 -18.80
CA SER A 408 -2.69 -9.34 -17.36
C SER A 408 -3.97 -9.61 -16.56
N VAL A 409 -3.81 -9.91 -15.28
CA VAL A 409 -4.93 -10.02 -14.32
C VAL A 409 -5.76 -8.73 -14.31
N GLN A 410 -5.12 -7.57 -14.41
CA GLN A 410 -5.70 -6.22 -14.50
C GLN A 410 -6.24 -5.90 -15.89
N GLY A 411 -5.90 -6.70 -16.90
CA GLY A 411 -6.44 -6.67 -18.27
C GLY A 411 -5.76 -5.70 -19.19
N TYR A 412 -4.54 -5.32 -18.85
CA TYR A 412 -3.69 -4.61 -19.77
C TYR A 412 -3.19 -5.58 -20.85
N PRO A 413 -3.29 -5.20 -22.14
CA PRO A 413 -2.72 -5.97 -23.22
C PRO A 413 -1.19 -5.85 -23.21
N ASN A 414 -0.48 -6.96 -23.44
CA ASN A 414 0.97 -6.95 -23.66
C ASN A 414 1.79 -6.18 -22.61
N ASN A 415 1.44 -6.31 -21.32
CA ASN A 415 1.94 -5.42 -20.27
C ASN A 415 3.31 -5.79 -19.69
N ALA A 416 4.05 -6.72 -20.30
CA ALA A 416 5.30 -7.22 -19.74
C ALA A 416 6.53 -6.95 -20.63
N LEU A 417 7.64 -6.54 -20.00
CA LEU A 417 8.95 -6.38 -20.64
C LEU A 417 9.44 -7.71 -21.23
N ASN A 418 9.85 -7.69 -22.50
CA ASN A 418 10.23 -8.91 -23.22
C ASN A 418 11.68 -9.32 -22.90
N PRO A 419 11.93 -10.54 -22.36
CA PRO A 419 13.28 -11.01 -22.02
C PRO A 419 14.24 -11.18 -23.21
N ALA A 420 13.72 -11.20 -24.44
CA ALA A 420 14.53 -11.33 -25.65
C ALA A 420 15.00 -9.99 -26.24
N ILE A 421 14.65 -8.86 -25.62
CA ILE A 421 15.07 -7.53 -26.05
C ILE A 421 16.25 -7.08 -25.19
N GLU A 422 17.42 -6.94 -25.80
CA GLU A 422 18.65 -6.59 -25.06
C GLU A 422 18.64 -5.14 -24.55
N GLU A 423 17.96 -4.25 -25.26
CA GLU A 423 17.75 -2.86 -24.85
C GLU A 423 17.04 -2.77 -23.50
N THR A 424 16.17 -3.73 -23.15
CA THR A 424 15.53 -3.81 -21.83
C THR A 424 16.56 -3.88 -20.70
N TYR A 425 17.62 -4.68 -20.85
CA TYR A 425 18.66 -4.80 -19.83
C TYR A 425 19.57 -3.58 -19.77
N THR A 426 19.77 -2.89 -20.91
CA THR A 426 20.48 -1.61 -20.92
C THR A 426 19.69 -0.55 -20.16
N PHE A 427 18.39 -0.46 -20.41
CA PHE A 427 17.46 0.40 -19.69
C PHE A 427 17.46 0.11 -18.19
N LEU A 428 17.22 -1.13 -17.79
CA LEU A 428 17.17 -1.51 -16.37
C LEU A 428 18.51 -1.29 -15.68
N GLY A 429 19.64 -1.51 -16.37
CA GLY A 429 20.97 -1.23 -15.82
C GLY A 429 21.14 0.22 -15.41
N ARG A 430 20.68 1.16 -16.23
CA ARG A 430 20.72 2.60 -15.94
C ARG A 430 19.74 3.01 -14.84
N VAL A 431 18.54 2.42 -14.83
CA VAL A 431 17.57 2.61 -13.74
C VAL A 431 18.22 2.18 -12.41
N PHE A 432 18.83 0.99 -12.37
CA PHE A 432 19.50 0.50 -11.18
C PHE A 432 20.70 1.35 -10.79
N ASP A 433 21.49 1.88 -11.74
CA ASP A 433 22.59 2.81 -11.45
C ASP A 433 22.09 4.03 -10.65
N GLU A 434 20.97 4.63 -11.04
CA GLU A 434 20.41 5.77 -10.33
C GLU A 434 19.74 5.35 -9.00
N MET A 435 19.04 4.22 -8.97
CA MET A 435 18.41 3.73 -7.74
C MET A 435 19.42 3.45 -6.62
N VAL A 436 20.59 2.88 -6.93
CA VAL A 436 21.59 2.58 -5.88
C VAL A 436 22.25 3.81 -5.29
N GLU A 437 22.18 4.95 -5.98
CA GLU A 437 22.59 6.26 -5.46
C GLU A 437 21.50 6.87 -4.56
N LEU A 438 20.23 6.71 -4.92
CA LEU A 438 19.08 7.28 -4.21
C LEU A 438 18.70 6.50 -2.95
N PHE A 439 18.84 5.17 -2.98
CA PHE A 439 18.38 4.28 -1.92
C PHE A 439 19.56 3.56 -1.24
N PRO A 440 19.83 3.85 0.04
CA PRO A 440 20.89 3.19 0.80
C PRO A 440 20.63 1.70 1.03
N SER A 441 19.36 1.26 1.01
CA SER A 441 18.95 -0.13 1.27
C SER A 441 19.78 -1.12 0.46
N LYS A 442 20.12 -2.25 1.07
CA LYS A 442 20.77 -3.35 0.35
C LYS A 442 19.80 -4.08 -0.57
N LEU A 443 18.49 -3.92 -0.35
CA LEU A 443 17.44 -4.58 -1.11
C LEU A 443 16.89 -3.63 -2.16
N ILE A 444 16.69 -4.16 -3.37
CA ILE A 444 15.81 -3.56 -4.37
C ILE A 444 14.74 -4.61 -4.67
N HIS A 445 13.48 -4.24 -4.45
CA HIS A 445 12.36 -5.10 -4.79
C HIS A 445 12.10 -4.98 -6.30
N ILE A 446 12.00 -6.12 -6.98
CA ILE A 446 11.81 -6.16 -8.44
C ILE A 446 10.40 -6.61 -8.85
N GLY A 447 9.50 -6.70 -7.87
CA GLY A 447 8.14 -7.20 -8.06
C GLY A 447 8.16 -8.68 -8.44
N GLY A 448 7.71 -8.97 -9.66
CA GLY A 448 7.81 -10.30 -10.27
C GLY A 448 6.58 -11.17 -10.12
N ASP A 449 5.47 -10.58 -9.69
CA ASP A 449 4.15 -11.18 -9.58
C ASP A 449 3.38 -11.14 -10.90
N GLU A 450 2.30 -11.93 -10.93
CA GLU A 450 1.19 -11.89 -11.91
C GLU A 450 1.56 -11.85 -13.41
N VAL A 451 2.72 -12.36 -13.81
CA VAL A 451 3.04 -12.59 -15.23
C VAL A 451 2.04 -13.60 -15.80
N ALA A 452 1.17 -13.13 -16.69
CA ALA A 452 0.06 -13.91 -17.21
C ALA A 452 0.52 -15.14 -18.00
N ASP A 453 -0.28 -16.20 -17.98
CA ASP A 453 -0.09 -17.33 -18.87
C ASP A 453 -0.06 -16.86 -20.33
N ASN A 454 0.85 -17.44 -21.13
CA ASN A 454 1.10 -17.12 -22.53
C ASN A 454 1.80 -15.77 -22.80
N THR A 455 2.26 -15.04 -21.78
CA THR A 455 3.10 -13.85 -21.96
C THR A 455 4.30 -14.20 -22.85
N TRP A 456 4.53 -13.33 -23.86
CA TRP A 456 5.55 -13.42 -24.92
C TRP A 456 5.42 -14.61 -25.88
N MET A 457 4.41 -15.47 -25.73
CA MET A 457 4.27 -16.62 -26.63
C MET A 457 3.97 -16.19 -28.06
N ALA A 458 3.47 -14.98 -28.32
CA ALA A 458 3.30 -14.48 -29.69
C ALA A 458 4.52 -13.74 -30.25
N SER A 459 5.54 -13.45 -29.43
CA SER A 459 6.77 -12.76 -29.85
C SER A 459 7.72 -13.71 -30.59
N PRO A 460 8.10 -13.41 -31.85
CA PRO A 460 9.13 -14.17 -32.55
C PRO A 460 10.49 -14.13 -31.85
N LEU A 461 10.85 -13.00 -31.22
CA LEU A 461 12.12 -12.87 -30.49
C LEU A 461 12.14 -13.76 -29.25
N ALA A 462 11.06 -13.79 -28.47
CA ALA A 462 10.96 -14.64 -27.28
C ALA A 462 11.00 -16.13 -27.62
N ARG A 463 10.30 -16.56 -28.68
CA ARG A 463 10.38 -17.95 -29.17
C ARG A 463 11.79 -18.34 -29.56
N LYS A 464 12.50 -17.47 -30.27
CA LYS A 464 13.90 -17.69 -30.63
C LYS A 464 14.79 -17.84 -29.39
N LEU A 465 14.62 -16.98 -28.39
CA LEU A 465 15.36 -17.08 -27.12
C LEU A 465 15.05 -18.41 -26.40
N MET A 466 13.79 -18.84 -26.38
CA MET A 466 13.41 -20.14 -25.81
C MET A 466 14.15 -21.29 -26.50
N ASP A 467 14.17 -21.32 -27.83
CA ASP A 467 14.85 -22.36 -28.61
C ASP A 467 16.37 -22.35 -28.35
N GLU A 468 16.99 -21.17 -28.29
CA GLU A 468 18.45 -21.01 -28.08
C GLU A 468 18.90 -21.40 -26.67
N LYS A 469 18.06 -21.16 -25.66
CA LYS A 469 18.39 -21.36 -24.24
C LYS A 469 17.72 -22.59 -23.63
N GLY A 470 16.86 -23.28 -24.37
CA GLY A 470 16.08 -24.43 -23.87
C GLY A 470 15.14 -24.04 -22.73
N LEU A 471 14.44 -22.91 -22.87
CA LEU A 471 13.52 -22.38 -21.85
C LEU A 471 12.09 -22.85 -22.10
N ASP A 472 11.40 -23.25 -21.04
CA ASP A 472 10.04 -23.78 -21.12
C ASP A 472 9.00 -22.67 -20.82
N GLY A 473 8.31 -22.24 -21.88
CA GLY A 473 7.18 -21.32 -21.82
C GLY A 473 7.47 -19.98 -21.14
N THR A 474 6.38 -19.34 -20.70
CA THR A 474 6.41 -18.02 -20.04
C THR A 474 7.26 -18.03 -18.77
N PHE A 475 7.07 -18.99 -17.87
CA PHE A 475 7.77 -19.00 -16.58
C PHE A 475 9.27 -19.33 -16.71
N GLY A 476 9.68 -20.11 -17.72
CA GLY A 476 11.09 -20.29 -18.04
C GLY A 476 11.75 -19.00 -18.54
N LEU A 477 11.06 -18.23 -19.38
CA LEU A 477 11.49 -16.89 -19.81
C LEU A 477 11.55 -15.90 -18.65
N GLN A 478 10.56 -15.91 -17.76
CA GLN A 478 10.54 -15.07 -16.56
C GLN A 478 11.73 -15.41 -15.65
N SER A 479 11.99 -16.68 -15.34
CA SER A 479 13.15 -17.07 -14.53
C SER A 479 14.47 -16.66 -15.20
N HIS A 480 14.59 -16.79 -16.53
CA HIS A 480 15.76 -16.28 -17.27
C HIS A 480 15.95 -14.78 -17.09
N PHE A 481 14.88 -14.00 -17.22
CA PHE A 481 14.88 -12.56 -16.99
C PHE A 481 15.32 -12.23 -15.56
N MET A 482 14.69 -12.83 -14.56
CA MET A 482 14.97 -12.56 -13.14
C MET A 482 16.41 -12.89 -12.75
N LYS A 483 17.00 -13.97 -13.28
CA LYS A 483 18.42 -14.30 -13.02
C LYS A 483 19.37 -13.24 -13.56
N ARG A 484 19.05 -12.65 -14.73
CA ARG A 484 19.83 -11.52 -15.26
C ARG A 484 19.69 -10.29 -14.37
N ILE A 485 18.48 -9.97 -13.91
CA ILE A 485 18.24 -8.86 -12.98
C ILE A 485 18.99 -9.06 -11.65
N GLN A 486 18.91 -10.26 -11.07
CA GLN A 486 19.65 -10.61 -9.85
C GLN A 486 21.16 -10.38 -10.03
N THR A 487 21.72 -10.80 -11.17
CA THR A 487 23.14 -10.58 -11.49
C THR A 487 23.47 -9.09 -11.57
N MET A 488 22.65 -8.30 -12.26
CA MET A 488 22.84 -6.85 -12.40
C MET A 488 22.77 -6.11 -11.06
N LEU A 489 21.90 -6.55 -10.15
CA LEU A 489 21.82 -6.02 -8.78
C LEU A 489 23.07 -6.41 -7.97
N ALA A 490 23.50 -7.66 -8.04
CA ALA A 490 24.69 -8.15 -7.35
C ALA A 490 25.96 -7.42 -7.78
N GLU A 491 26.11 -7.13 -9.08
CA GLU A 491 27.21 -6.31 -9.63
C GLU A 491 27.24 -4.89 -9.05
N ARG A 492 26.09 -4.38 -8.58
CA ARG A 492 25.93 -3.08 -7.92
C ARG A 492 25.94 -3.19 -6.39
N GLY A 493 26.27 -4.36 -5.85
CA GLY A 493 26.30 -4.62 -4.40
C GLY A 493 24.93 -4.63 -3.73
N ARG A 494 23.86 -4.91 -4.49
CA ARG A 494 22.49 -5.02 -4.01
C ARG A 494 21.97 -6.45 -4.11
N SER A 495 20.99 -6.74 -3.27
CA SER A 495 20.27 -7.99 -3.18
C SER A 495 18.86 -7.83 -3.77
N LEU A 496 18.37 -8.91 -4.39
CA LEU A 496 17.02 -8.97 -4.92
C LEU A 496 16.01 -9.18 -3.80
N ALA A 497 14.95 -8.38 -3.77
CA ALA A 497 13.70 -8.72 -3.13
C ALA A 497 12.60 -8.91 -4.18
N GLY A 498 11.59 -9.73 -3.92
CA GLY A 498 10.49 -9.94 -4.87
C GLY A 498 9.28 -10.63 -4.26
N TRP A 499 8.17 -10.64 -4.99
CA TRP A 499 6.99 -11.43 -4.63
C TRP A 499 7.28 -12.93 -4.79
N ASP A 500 6.49 -13.77 -4.13
CA ASP A 500 6.77 -15.21 -4.04
C ASP A 500 6.83 -15.94 -5.40
N GLU A 501 6.20 -15.39 -6.44
CA GLU A 501 6.27 -15.85 -7.83
C GLU A 501 7.67 -15.82 -8.44
N VAL A 502 8.60 -15.01 -7.91
CA VAL A 502 10.01 -15.01 -8.34
C VAL A 502 10.66 -16.39 -8.17
N SER A 503 10.12 -17.24 -7.29
CA SER A 503 10.56 -18.63 -7.11
C SER A 503 10.12 -19.59 -8.23
N HIS A 504 9.15 -19.20 -9.06
CA HIS A 504 8.61 -20.04 -10.13
C HIS A 504 9.57 -20.20 -11.32
N GLY A 505 9.31 -21.18 -12.19
CA GLY A 505 10.07 -21.35 -13.44
C GLY A 505 11.56 -21.72 -13.27
N GLY A 506 11.95 -22.18 -12.08
CA GLY A 506 13.35 -22.43 -11.72
C GLY A 506 14.01 -21.31 -10.92
N GLY A 507 13.23 -20.33 -10.44
CA GLY A 507 13.58 -19.37 -9.40
C GLY A 507 14.72 -18.43 -9.76
N VAL A 508 15.30 -17.81 -8.73
CA VAL A 508 16.60 -17.12 -8.75
C VAL A 508 17.53 -17.78 -7.73
N ASP A 509 18.77 -17.33 -7.58
CA ASP A 509 19.63 -17.84 -6.50
C ASP A 509 19.02 -17.45 -5.14
N PRO A 510 18.75 -18.42 -4.24
CA PRO A 510 18.19 -18.09 -2.92
C PRO A 510 19.17 -17.35 -2.00
N ASP A 511 20.48 -17.43 -2.23
CA ASP A 511 21.44 -16.75 -1.37
C ASP A 511 21.34 -15.21 -1.51
N GLY A 512 21.13 -14.54 -0.38
CA GLY A 512 20.94 -13.09 -0.34
C GLY A 512 19.64 -12.59 -0.97
N THR A 513 18.69 -13.47 -1.32
CA THR A 513 17.37 -13.11 -1.87
C THR A 513 16.28 -13.15 -0.81
N LEU A 514 15.42 -12.14 -0.80
CA LEU A 514 14.27 -12.03 0.10
C LEU A 514 12.95 -12.10 -0.67
N LEU A 515 12.03 -12.96 -0.26
CA LEU A 515 10.73 -13.12 -0.91
C LEU A 515 9.56 -12.77 0.02
N MET A 516 8.56 -12.12 -0.56
CA MET A 516 7.34 -11.68 0.11
C MET A 516 6.24 -12.72 -0.10
N ALA A 517 5.94 -13.50 0.95
CA ALA A 517 4.95 -14.58 0.89
C ALA A 517 3.54 -14.03 1.17
N TRP A 518 2.75 -13.85 0.11
CA TRP A 518 1.46 -13.14 0.20
C TRP A 518 0.23 -14.05 0.09
N ARG A 519 0.38 -15.26 -0.47
CA ARG A 519 -0.74 -16.17 -0.75
C ARG A 519 -1.23 -16.94 0.48
N ALA A 520 -0.32 -17.58 1.22
CA ALA A 520 -0.65 -18.38 2.41
C ALA A 520 0.57 -18.57 3.33
N PRO A 521 0.38 -18.86 4.64
CA PRO A 521 1.48 -19.15 5.55
C PRO A 521 2.40 -20.29 5.08
N GLU A 522 1.84 -21.32 4.47
CA GLU A 522 2.55 -22.51 3.98
C GLU A 522 3.57 -22.16 2.89
N VAL A 523 3.24 -21.20 2.02
CA VAL A 523 4.15 -20.71 0.97
C VAL A 523 5.42 -20.14 1.59
N GLY A 524 5.31 -19.42 2.71
CA GLY A 524 6.49 -18.89 3.39
C GLY A 524 7.44 -19.98 3.92
N VAL A 525 6.89 -21.12 4.36
CA VAL A 525 7.69 -22.27 4.79
C VAL A 525 8.35 -22.93 3.58
N GLU A 526 7.63 -23.11 2.47
CA GLU A 526 8.15 -23.68 1.23
C GLU A 526 9.31 -22.85 0.65
N LEU A 527 9.19 -21.52 0.65
CA LEU A 527 10.26 -20.62 0.22
C LEU A 527 11.49 -20.71 1.13
N ALA A 528 11.29 -20.75 2.44
CA ALA A 528 12.39 -20.89 3.39
C ALA A 528 13.12 -22.24 3.23
N GLN A 529 12.40 -23.32 2.92
CA GLN A 529 12.99 -24.62 2.59
C GLN A 529 13.85 -24.59 1.33
N GLN A 530 13.47 -23.75 0.36
CA GLN A 530 14.26 -23.49 -0.85
C GLN A 530 15.49 -22.61 -0.59
N GLY A 531 15.60 -22.03 0.61
CA GLY A 531 16.74 -21.25 1.04
C GLY A 531 16.57 -19.73 0.95
N TYR A 532 15.39 -19.23 0.58
CA TYR A 532 15.11 -17.80 0.56
C TYR A 532 14.91 -17.25 1.97
N ASP A 533 15.26 -15.99 2.18
CA ASP A 533 14.72 -15.23 3.31
C ASP A 533 13.28 -14.84 3.03
N VAL A 534 12.43 -14.78 4.06
CA VAL A 534 10.98 -14.62 3.87
C VAL A 534 10.39 -13.56 4.79
N VAL A 535 9.50 -12.73 4.23
CA VAL A 535 8.60 -11.85 4.96
C VAL A 535 7.16 -12.26 4.68
N MET A 536 6.35 -12.43 5.72
CA MET A 536 4.95 -12.83 5.59
C MET A 536 4.06 -11.61 5.33
N THR A 537 3.30 -11.63 4.23
CA THR A 537 2.39 -10.55 3.80
C THR A 537 1.02 -11.08 3.38
N PRO A 538 0.34 -11.91 4.20
CA PRO A 538 -0.87 -12.63 3.79
C PRO A 538 -2.01 -11.69 3.37
N GLY A 539 -2.48 -11.81 2.12
CA GLY A 539 -3.57 -10.99 1.57
C GLY A 539 -4.86 -11.07 2.39
N GLN A 540 -5.16 -12.25 2.92
CA GLN A 540 -6.33 -12.53 3.75
C GLN A 540 -6.33 -11.80 5.11
N ALA A 541 -5.23 -11.15 5.52
CA ALA A 541 -5.14 -10.50 6.82
C ALA A 541 -4.48 -9.11 6.81
N TYR A 542 -3.39 -8.95 6.03
CA TYR A 542 -2.49 -7.79 6.10
C TYR A 542 -2.53 -6.90 4.85
N TYR A 543 -3.40 -7.21 3.88
CA TYR A 543 -3.72 -6.30 2.78
C TYR A 543 -4.78 -5.31 3.23
N LEU A 544 -4.37 -4.05 3.32
CA LEU A 544 -5.16 -2.99 3.94
C LEU A 544 -6.10 -2.30 2.96
N ASP A 545 -6.13 -2.71 1.70
CA ASP A 545 -7.10 -2.33 0.67
C ASP A 545 -8.37 -3.20 0.71
N MET A 546 -8.32 -4.35 1.39
CA MET A 546 -9.46 -5.25 1.55
C MET A 546 -10.60 -4.60 2.35
N VAL A 547 -11.84 -4.91 2.02
CA VAL A 547 -13.05 -4.55 2.77
C VAL A 547 -13.00 -5.05 4.22
N GLN A 548 -13.65 -4.34 5.14
CA GLN A 548 -13.70 -4.71 6.56
C GLN A 548 -15.06 -5.26 7.01
N ASP A 549 -16.07 -5.27 6.14
CA ASP A 549 -17.40 -5.85 6.36
C ASP A 549 -17.95 -6.38 5.02
N GLU A 550 -18.85 -7.35 5.06
CA GLU A 550 -19.50 -7.94 3.87
C GLU A 550 -20.66 -7.08 3.35
N ALA A 551 -21.09 -6.07 4.13
CA ALA A 551 -22.13 -5.14 3.75
C ALA A 551 -21.83 -4.49 2.39
N TRP A 552 -22.88 -4.32 1.58
CA TRP A 552 -22.77 -3.71 0.26
C TRP A 552 -22.14 -2.32 0.31
N GLN A 553 -22.40 -1.55 1.38
CA GLN A 553 -21.90 -0.18 1.54
C GLN A 553 -20.40 -0.11 1.89
N GLU A 554 -19.75 -1.23 2.18
CA GLU A 554 -18.33 -1.24 2.52
C GLU A 554 -17.48 -0.91 1.29
N PRO A 555 -16.54 0.05 1.37
CA PRO A 555 -15.60 0.29 0.29
C PRO A 555 -14.40 -0.66 0.38
N GLY A 556 -13.76 -0.95 -0.75
CA GLY A 556 -12.49 -1.69 -0.81
C GLY A 556 -12.52 -2.87 -1.78
N ALA A 557 -11.40 -3.58 -1.83
CA ALA A 557 -11.27 -4.83 -2.57
C ALA A 557 -11.80 -6.01 -1.75
N SER A 558 -12.16 -7.11 -2.39
CA SER A 558 -12.67 -8.30 -1.68
C SER A 558 -12.17 -9.60 -2.30
N TRP A 559 -11.05 -9.56 -3.01
CA TRP A 559 -10.51 -10.73 -3.70
C TRP A 559 -9.81 -11.68 -2.74
N ALA A 560 -9.14 -11.16 -1.69
CA ALA A 560 -8.53 -11.97 -0.62
C ALA A 560 -9.52 -12.32 0.51
N GLY A 561 -10.75 -11.81 0.44
CA GLY A 561 -11.78 -11.97 1.45
C GLY A 561 -12.11 -10.69 2.21
N THR A 562 -12.87 -10.83 3.28
CA THR A 562 -13.25 -9.73 4.19
C THR A 562 -12.31 -9.71 5.37
N VAL A 563 -11.66 -8.58 5.61
CA VAL A 563 -10.54 -8.44 6.55
C VAL A 563 -10.89 -7.42 7.62
N PRO A 564 -11.80 -7.74 8.58
CA PRO A 564 -12.15 -6.83 9.67
C PRO A 564 -10.95 -6.63 10.61
N PRO A 565 -10.88 -5.52 11.36
CA PRO A 565 -9.80 -5.25 12.31
C PRO A 565 -9.53 -6.37 13.32
N HIS A 566 -10.57 -7.03 13.82
CA HIS A 566 -10.42 -8.19 14.71
C HIS A 566 -9.66 -9.34 14.03
N HIS A 567 -9.92 -9.59 12.75
CA HIS A 567 -9.20 -10.62 11.99
C HIS A 567 -7.73 -10.24 11.81
N THR A 568 -7.43 -9.04 11.30
CA THR A 568 -6.04 -8.54 11.20
C THR A 568 -5.31 -8.63 12.53
N TYR A 569 -5.96 -8.23 13.63
CA TYR A 569 -5.35 -8.24 14.96
C TYR A 569 -5.09 -9.66 15.47
N THR A 570 -6.00 -10.59 15.29
CA THR A 570 -5.87 -11.96 15.82
C THR A 570 -5.10 -12.91 14.92
N TYR A 571 -4.88 -12.53 13.65
CA TYR A 571 -4.14 -13.33 12.69
C TYR A 571 -2.66 -13.44 13.06
N GLU A 572 -2.15 -14.67 13.07
CA GLU A 572 -0.73 -14.96 13.27
C GLU A 572 -0.10 -15.37 11.93
N ALA A 573 0.40 -14.38 11.19
CA ALA A 573 0.85 -14.56 9.80
C ALA A 573 1.97 -15.60 9.61
N VAL A 574 2.77 -15.82 10.65
CA VAL A 574 3.89 -16.77 10.64
C VAL A 574 3.43 -18.21 10.88
N GLY A 575 2.24 -18.43 11.45
CA GLY A 575 1.72 -19.76 11.76
C GLY A 575 2.69 -20.61 12.61
N GLU A 576 2.76 -21.90 12.30
CA GLU A 576 3.70 -22.86 12.90
C GLU A 576 4.98 -22.97 12.04
N PHE A 577 5.85 -21.96 12.10
CA PHE A 577 7.11 -21.94 11.35
C PHE A 577 8.16 -22.87 11.99
N PRO A 578 8.75 -23.84 11.26
CA PRO A 578 9.73 -24.78 11.82
C PRO A 578 10.95 -24.09 12.43
N GLU A 579 11.42 -24.58 13.59
CA GLU A 579 12.53 -23.96 14.35
C GLU A 579 13.82 -23.85 13.51
N GLU A 580 14.09 -24.86 12.69
CA GLU A 580 15.26 -24.92 11.81
C GLU A 580 15.21 -23.90 10.67
N LEU A 581 14.02 -23.42 10.29
CA LEU A 581 13.82 -22.42 9.24
C LEU A 581 13.70 -21.00 9.79
N LYS A 582 13.45 -20.81 11.09
CA LYS A 582 13.30 -19.47 11.70
C LYS A 582 14.41 -18.48 11.36
N PRO A 583 15.69 -18.86 11.18
CA PRO A 583 16.72 -17.92 10.72
C PRO A 583 16.47 -17.27 9.35
N ARG A 584 15.62 -17.87 8.50
CA ARG A 584 15.16 -17.33 7.21
C ARG A 584 13.96 -16.41 7.35
N LEU A 585 13.18 -16.53 8.42
CA LEU A 585 12.02 -15.67 8.66
C LEU A 585 12.49 -14.29 9.16
N ARG A 586 12.23 -13.26 8.35
CA ARG A 586 12.61 -11.88 8.65
C ARG A 586 11.52 -11.16 9.45
N GLY A 587 10.25 -11.39 9.13
CA GLY A 587 9.13 -10.81 9.87
C GLY A 587 7.83 -10.74 9.10
N VAL A 588 7.08 -9.66 9.31
CA VAL A 588 5.74 -9.44 8.72
C VAL A 588 5.59 -8.05 8.14
N GLN A 589 4.66 -7.89 7.20
CA GLN A 589 4.40 -6.59 6.59
C GLN A 589 2.92 -6.39 6.21
N ALA A 590 2.46 -5.15 6.38
CA ALA A 590 1.18 -4.67 5.84
C ALA A 590 1.36 -4.21 4.38
N CYS A 591 0.40 -4.49 3.51
CA CYS A 591 0.42 -4.01 2.12
C CYS A 591 -0.77 -3.09 1.85
N ILE A 592 -0.50 -1.90 1.30
CA ILE A 592 -1.51 -0.92 0.90
C ILE A 592 -1.48 -0.78 -0.63
N TRP A 593 -2.30 -1.57 -1.33
CA TRP A 593 -2.56 -1.40 -2.77
C TRP A 593 -3.63 -0.32 -2.98
N SER A 594 -3.49 0.53 -3.99
CA SER A 594 -4.21 1.82 -4.02
C SER A 594 -5.40 1.92 -4.99
N GLU A 595 -5.85 0.83 -5.62
CA GLU A 595 -6.92 0.87 -6.64
C GLU A 595 -8.27 1.40 -6.14
N HIS A 596 -8.54 1.28 -4.84
CA HIS A 596 -9.76 1.77 -4.19
C HIS A 596 -9.59 3.11 -3.46
N PHE A 597 -8.39 3.68 -3.43
CA PHE A 597 -8.05 4.84 -2.60
C PHE A 597 -8.30 6.15 -3.35
N LEU A 598 -9.57 6.44 -3.63
CA LEU A 598 -9.97 7.62 -4.42
C LEU A 598 -9.64 8.94 -3.72
N ASN A 599 -9.51 8.93 -2.39
CA ASN A 599 -9.08 10.06 -1.58
C ASN A 599 -8.58 9.56 -0.19
N ARG A 600 -8.13 10.48 0.65
CA ARG A 600 -7.59 10.17 1.98
C ARG A 600 -8.65 9.66 2.97
N ASP A 601 -9.94 9.92 2.76
CA ASP A 601 -10.99 9.33 3.59
C ASP A 601 -11.12 7.83 3.32
N TYR A 602 -11.01 7.39 2.06
CA TYR A 602 -10.90 5.96 1.73
C TYR A 602 -9.65 5.35 2.35
N PHE A 603 -8.51 6.05 2.25
CA PHE A 603 -7.27 5.61 2.91
C PHE A 603 -7.49 5.39 4.40
N ASN A 604 -7.99 6.41 5.08
CA ASN A 604 -8.17 6.36 6.52
C ASN A 604 -9.23 5.35 6.95
N ARG A 605 -10.25 5.11 6.12
CA ARG A 605 -11.29 4.12 6.35
C ARG A 605 -10.77 2.69 6.23
N LEU A 606 -9.86 2.43 5.30
CA LEU A 606 -9.34 1.11 4.98
C LEU A 606 -8.10 0.76 5.81
N VAL A 607 -7.17 1.70 5.95
CA VAL A 607 -5.87 1.45 6.62
C VAL A 607 -6.01 1.45 8.14
N PHE A 608 -6.84 2.34 8.71
CA PHE A 608 -7.04 2.40 10.15
C PHE A 608 -8.36 1.75 10.56
N PRO A 609 -8.36 0.94 11.64
CA PRO A 609 -7.29 0.72 12.62
C PRO A 609 -6.36 -0.48 12.30
N ARG A 610 -6.32 -0.98 11.07
CA ARG A 610 -5.61 -2.24 10.76
C ARG A 610 -4.08 -2.11 10.73
N LEU A 611 -3.52 -1.00 10.26
CA LEU A 611 -2.07 -0.76 10.28
C LEU A 611 -1.46 -0.92 11.69
N PRO A 612 -1.97 -0.25 12.75
CA PRO A 612 -1.45 -0.49 14.10
C PRO A 612 -1.69 -1.91 14.63
N ALA A 613 -2.69 -2.65 14.12
CA ALA A 613 -2.86 -4.06 14.48
C ALA A 613 -1.72 -4.92 13.91
N VAL A 614 -1.27 -4.64 12.67
CA VAL A 614 -0.10 -5.31 12.09
C VAL A 614 1.17 -4.92 12.84
N ALA A 615 1.33 -3.65 13.22
CA ALA A 615 2.47 -3.23 14.05
C ALA A 615 2.51 -3.95 15.41
N GLU A 616 1.36 -4.12 16.07
CA GLU A 616 1.30 -4.90 17.32
C GLU A 616 1.61 -6.38 17.09
N ALA A 617 1.15 -6.98 15.98
CA ALA A 617 1.54 -8.35 15.63
C ALA A 617 3.04 -8.51 15.33
N ALA A 618 3.67 -7.46 14.79
CA ALA A 618 5.08 -7.44 14.44
C ALA A 618 6.02 -7.23 15.65
N TRP A 619 5.50 -6.67 16.75
CA TRP A 619 6.26 -6.30 17.93
C TRP A 619 5.91 -7.13 19.17
N THR A 620 4.63 -7.22 19.50
CA THR A 620 4.12 -7.79 20.76
C THR A 620 4.10 -9.32 20.69
N PRO A 621 4.59 -10.03 21.74
CA PRO A 621 4.41 -11.48 21.85
C PRO A 621 2.92 -11.86 21.78
N ARG A 622 2.61 -12.97 21.11
CA ARG A 622 1.23 -13.40 20.86
C ARG A 622 0.39 -13.46 22.14
N GLU A 623 0.96 -14.01 23.21
CA GLU A 623 0.33 -14.19 24.51
C GLU A 623 0.09 -12.88 25.29
N LYS A 624 0.66 -11.76 24.81
CA LYS A 624 0.48 -10.43 25.39
C LYS A 624 -0.53 -9.57 24.64
N LYS A 625 -1.03 -10.00 23.48
CA LYS A 625 -2.07 -9.30 22.71
C LYS A 625 -3.41 -9.35 23.45
N ASP A 626 -4.12 -8.22 23.47
CA ASP A 626 -5.45 -8.05 24.05
C ASP A 626 -6.29 -7.17 23.14
N TRP A 627 -7.33 -7.77 22.54
CA TRP A 627 -8.21 -7.10 21.58
C TRP A 627 -8.98 -5.90 22.16
N LEU A 628 -9.42 -5.98 23.42
CA LEU A 628 -10.18 -4.90 24.03
C LEU A 628 -9.26 -3.74 24.42
N ARG A 629 -8.03 -4.04 24.85
CA ARG A 629 -6.99 -3.02 25.06
C ARG A 629 -6.63 -2.35 23.74
N PHE A 630 -6.40 -3.12 22.69
CA PHE A 630 -6.16 -2.58 21.35
C PHE A 630 -7.32 -1.68 20.90
N SER A 631 -8.56 -2.11 21.09
CA SER A 631 -9.76 -1.32 20.72
C SER A 631 -9.88 -0.01 21.50
N ALA A 632 -9.32 0.06 22.72
CA ALA A 632 -9.23 1.29 23.50
C ALA A 632 -8.14 2.25 23.01
N LEU A 633 -7.04 1.72 22.46
CA LEU A 633 -5.87 2.47 22.02
C LEU A 633 -5.96 2.94 20.57
N ALA A 634 -6.53 2.11 19.69
CA ALA A 634 -6.63 2.37 18.27
C ALA A 634 -7.30 3.72 17.91
N PRO A 635 -8.30 4.23 18.65
CA PRO A 635 -8.85 5.57 18.41
C PRO A 635 -7.88 6.73 18.67
N LEU A 636 -6.79 6.51 19.43
CA LEU A 636 -5.76 7.53 19.66
C LEU A 636 -4.78 7.69 18.50
N SER A 637 -4.83 6.75 17.55
CA SER A 637 -3.96 6.67 16.37
C SER A 637 -3.98 7.95 15.55
N PRO A 638 -2.80 8.43 15.08
CA PRO A 638 -2.77 9.40 14.00
C PRO A 638 -3.32 8.77 12.72
N LYS A 639 -3.79 9.62 11.81
CA LYS A 639 -4.34 9.25 10.50
C LYS A 639 -3.59 9.99 9.40
N LEU A 640 -3.64 9.48 8.18
CA LEU A 640 -3.04 10.14 7.01
C LEU A 640 -3.75 11.46 6.73
#